data_AF-A0AA36JGM3-F1
#
_entry.id   AF-A0AA36JGM3-F1
#
_cell.length_a   1.000
_cell.length_b   1.000
_cell.length_c   1.000
_cell.angle_alpha   90.00
_cell.angle_beta   90.00
_cell.angle_gamma   90.00
#
_symmetry.space_group_name_H-M   'P 1'
#
loop_
_entity.id
_entity.type
_entity.pdbx_description
1 polymer ?
#
loop_
_entity_poly.entity_id
_entity_poly.type
_entity_poly.pdbx_seq_one_letter_code
_entity_poly.pdbx_strand_id
1 'polypeptide(L)'
;MSRHIAVLLCSFLWIGWASEQCSSQSQNCREVVDVDMDPDETLIKVQLLQAHLDLQKAGDANSSQRTLEDVVVEMLHPRKLDKNHSVRPTLASLLGEELISFLEQVGTQTSQFPIGWPAWMEIAPTKEQGRIIGISLSIFLLLFCWWITTLKEIPPMMRESKEEGPKDLRPISAEELKKHSHQGDLWIAIDGIVADITDFATSHPGGIDLLLQHAGAEAAEPFHDVGHSEFALEQIKQRAVGVLAAAQVKAEIAIEKDTLTSRIFTKEDPINAHKVLGFTVLSMYLYRIFVWVCQTESPGSDYAGFRPDFWALASILTVEGLQLSSFIFTVPKNRPLSGPMIWQEWRAHNLIFVTRLTICFLGAWIVHRIGSSHGWPAWVQMNVNQLSVFAQMRLADLATAWLRDDTHETLVSTMPYWEHCPKWVESMFRTWYSLSQIYTTLVIMMAGPGMDLYFVMILPYQLYSVLMTFVRKGIISSRTCHVTYFWSLWQSWICGFMLRSARMFFQLQAINIAVYCTRVYGLNKYVLWIGVCISFQLYNFQSWPYRTETKLLEFPLFSVMVLVWLILALGLKFFSSVPVFDSRHARYVEARPKRLILRSRTQVSSSLYHLKFDFPWFFRWQGYSSGLQPGQHVKLLCQNSSQGMANWNGHANLEVDRDYLSRSYTPINSSKEPTVDFIVKFYPEKGSEAFPDGGRASRKLCMEIKEGSEVWLSGPHGSKVYRGNGNFMVDGKVVKASRCCALAGGSGITPVLSLLRQCREECRSSFAKPDVHADVMKEFAVVHAMREMDERLQADWYNPETEIGLAPRCSVHNLASAESESQGPLKRQTSHREGMAYTYGRLSKEVILDSFPPPADDLVVVLCGPKGFVDEACLPLLQELKYTNVITMW
;
A
#
# COMPACT_ATOMS: atom_id res chain seq x y z
N MET A 1 20.73 -0.71 -2.57
CA MET A 1 20.78 -1.76 -3.60
C MET A 1 21.99 -2.67 -3.43
N SER A 2 23.22 -2.14 -3.41
CA SER A 2 24.47 -2.92 -3.26
C SER A 2 24.55 -3.79 -2.00
N ARG A 3 24.10 -3.30 -0.84
CA ARG A 3 24.11 -4.09 0.43
C ARG A 3 23.09 -5.24 0.46
N HIS A 4 21.95 -5.11 -0.22
CA HIS A 4 20.94 -6.17 -0.29
C HIS A 4 21.32 -7.28 -1.28
N ILE A 5 21.98 -6.90 -2.36
CA ILE A 5 22.58 -7.84 -3.32
C ILE A 5 23.70 -8.62 -2.65
N ALA A 6 24.51 -7.99 -1.80
CA ALA A 6 25.57 -8.67 -1.04
C ALA A 6 25.05 -9.75 -0.07
N VAL A 7 23.97 -9.48 0.68
CA VAL A 7 23.39 -10.48 1.59
C VAL A 7 22.83 -11.68 0.83
N LEU A 8 22.10 -11.43 -0.27
CA LEU A 8 21.62 -12.48 -1.16
C LEU A 8 22.78 -13.28 -1.77
N LEU A 9 23.83 -12.60 -2.27
CA LEU A 9 25.05 -13.24 -2.79
C LEU A 9 25.79 -14.07 -1.74
N CYS A 10 25.88 -13.61 -0.49
CA CYS A 10 26.47 -14.40 0.59
C CYS A 10 25.64 -15.65 0.91
N SER A 11 24.31 -15.55 0.90
CA SER A 11 23.44 -16.73 1.01
C SER A 11 23.60 -17.69 -0.18
N PHE A 12 23.78 -17.15 -1.39
CA PHE A 12 24.04 -17.95 -2.60
C PHE A 12 25.41 -18.65 -2.56
N LEU A 13 26.46 -17.96 -2.09
CA LEU A 13 27.79 -18.53 -1.92
C LEU A 13 27.81 -19.61 -0.84
N TRP A 14 27.04 -19.44 0.24
CA TRP A 14 26.92 -20.45 1.29
C TRP A 14 26.15 -21.69 0.83
N ILE A 15 25.06 -21.52 0.06
CA ILE A 15 24.33 -22.65 -0.55
C ILE A 15 25.22 -23.40 -1.55
N GLY A 16 26.00 -22.68 -2.36
CA GLY A 16 26.99 -23.28 -3.26
C GLY A 16 28.04 -24.11 -2.49
N TRP A 17 28.63 -23.53 -1.44
CA TRP A 17 29.62 -24.20 -0.60
C TRP A 17 29.06 -25.43 0.14
N ALA A 18 27.84 -25.36 0.68
CA ALA A 18 27.18 -26.48 1.35
C ALA A 18 26.84 -27.62 0.37
N SER A 19 26.44 -27.29 -0.86
CA SER A 19 26.20 -28.26 -1.93
C SER A 19 27.49 -28.95 -2.37
N GLU A 20 28.61 -28.22 -2.43
CA GLU A 20 29.92 -28.73 -2.81
C GLU A 20 30.46 -29.74 -1.79
N GLN A 21 30.31 -29.45 -0.49
CA GLN A 21 30.65 -30.36 0.63
C GLN A 21 29.78 -31.63 0.67
N CYS A 22 28.51 -31.56 0.28
CA CYS A 22 27.66 -32.73 0.13
C CYS A 22 28.05 -33.59 -1.09
N SER A 23 28.56 -32.97 -2.17
CA SER A 23 29.00 -33.69 -3.37
C SER A 23 30.32 -34.44 -3.16
N SER A 24 31.24 -33.89 -2.36
CA SER A 24 32.55 -34.50 -2.08
C SER A 24 32.42 -35.79 -1.25
N GLN A 25 31.41 -35.89 -0.37
CA GLN A 25 31.07 -37.15 0.29
C GLN A 25 30.56 -38.22 -0.69
N SER A 26 29.94 -37.84 -1.81
CA SER A 26 29.49 -38.82 -2.83
C SER A 26 30.63 -39.32 -3.73
N GLN A 27 31.71 -38.54 -3.90
CA GLN A 27 32.90 -38.98 -4.63
C GLN A 27 33.62 -40.13 -3.91
N ASN A 28 33.65 -40.12 -2.57
CA ASN A 28 34.17 -41.24 -1.78
C ASN A 28 33.33 -42.52 -1.89
N CYS A 29 32.08 -42.44 -2.37
CA CYS A 29 31.24 -43.61 -2.67
C CYS A 29 31.38 -44.11 -4.13
N ARG A 30 32.04 -43.35 -5.01
CA ARG A 30 32.23 -43.73 -6.43
C ARG A 30 33.49 -44.54 -6.71
N GLU A 31 34.44 -44.62 -5.76
CA GLU A 31 35.65 -45.45 -5.93
C GLU A 31 35.41 -46.98 -5.93
N VAL A 32 34.15 -47.45 -5.82
CA VAL A 32 33.85 -48.89 -5.77
C VAL A 32 33.22 -49.45 -7.06
N VAL A 33 32.88 -48.64 -8.07
CA VAL A 33 32.30 -49.15 -9.33
C VAL A 33 32.81 -48.36 -10.53
N ASP A 34 34.07 -48.57 -10.90
CA ASP A 34 34.52 -48.35 -12.28
C ASP A 34 34.53 -49.70 -12.99
N VAL A 35 33.48 -49.95 -13.78
CA VAL A 35 33.49 -50.95 -14.84
C VAL A 35 33.18 -50.19 -16.13
N ASP A 36 34.21 -50.00 -16.96
CA ASP A 36 34.11 -49.49 -18.32
C ASP A 36 33.06 -50.32 -19.10
N MET A 37 31.88 -49.76 -19.38
CA MET A 37 30.94 -50.32 -20.35
C MET A 37 30.29 -49.23 -21.21
N ASP A 38 30.15 -49.58 -22.50
CA ASP A 38 29.63 -48.78 -23.60
C ASP A 38 28.15 -48.35 -23.36
N PRO A 39 27.79 -47.06 -23.50
CA PRO A 39 26.43 -46.55 -23.24
C PRO A 39 25.31 -47.21 -24.08
N ASP A 40 25.61 -47.63 -25.31
CA ASP A 40 24.61 -48.19 -26.22
C ASP A 40 24.22 -49.63 -25.85
N GLU A 41 25.15 -50.38 -25.25
CA GLU A 41 24.88 -51.76 -24.81
C GLU A 41 24.02 -51.79 -23.53
N THR A 42 24.11 -50.74 -22.71
CA THR A 42 23.39 -50.62 -21.43
C THR A 42 21.90 -50.33 -21.65
N LEU A 43 21.57 -49.46 -22.62
CA LEU A 43 20.17 -49.15 -22.94
C LEU A 43 19.44 -50.38 -23.50
N ILE A 44 20.12 -51.15 -24.35
CA ILE A 44 19.57 -52.39 -24.93
C ILE A 44 19.38 -53.46 -23.84
N LYS A 45 20.36 -53.64 -22.94
CA LYS A 45 20.26 -54.59 -21.82
C LYS A 45 19.15 -54.20 -20.84
N VAL A 46 18.96 -52.91 -20.55
CA VAL A 46 17.88 -52.42 -19.66
C VAL A 46 16.50 -52.60 -20.29
N GLN A 47 16.35 -52.36 -21.60
CA GLN A 47 15.10 -52.59 -22.31
C GLN A 47 14.75 -54.08 -22.42
N LEU A 48 15.76 -54.94 -22.63
CA LEU A 48 15.59 -56.41 -22.59
C LEU A 48 15.25 -56.92 -21.19
N LEU A 49 15.85 -56.37 -20.14
CA LEU A 49 15.52 -56.73 -18.75
C LEU A 49 14.09 -56.32 -18.39
N GLN A 50 13.66 -55.14 -18.83
CA GLN A 50 12.31 -54.64 -18.61
C GLN A 50 11.27 -55.48 -19.36
N ALA A 51 11.54 -55.85 -20.61
CA ALA A 51 10.70 -56.76 -21.38
C ALA A 51 10.61 -58.16 -20.75
N HIS A 52 11.70 -58.67 -20.18
CA HIS A 52 11.72 -59.95 -19.46
C HIS A 52 10.91 -59.90 -18.15
N LEU A 53 11.00 -58.79 -17.42
CA LEU A 53 10.21 -58.54 -16.19
C LEU A 53 8.72 -58.38 -16.49
N ASP A 54 8.36 -57.78 -17.61
CA ASP A 54 6.97 -57.59 -18.01
C ASP A 54 6.34 -58.89 -18.54
N LEU A 55 7.14 -59.77 -19.18
CA LEU A 55 6.75 -61.14 -19.53
C LEU A 55 6.58 -62.05 -18.29
N GLN A 56 7.37 -61.85 -17.24
CA GLN A 56 7.17 -62.57 -15.97
C GLN A 56 5.94 -62.10 -15.18
N LYS A 57 5.54 -60.83 -15.33
CA LYS A 57 4.35 -60.26 -14.67
C LYS A 57 3.05 -60.63 -15.38
N ALA A 58 3.10 -60.85 -16.69
CA ALA A 58 1.98 -61.36 -17.48
C ALA A 58 1.89 -62.89 -17.34
N GLY A 59 1.50 -63.36 -16.15
CA GLY A 59 1.27 -64.78 -15.89
C GLY A 59 0.04 -65.31 -16.61
N ASP A 60 0.15 -65.58 -17.92
CA ASP A 60 -0.92 -66.23 -18.68
C ASP A 60 -0.37 -67.40 -19.53
N ALA A 61 -0.66 -68.60 -19.04
CA ALA A 61 -0.35 -69.86 -19.69
C ALA A 61 -1.45 -70.17 -20.73
N ASN A 62 -1.40 -69.53 -21.90
CA ASN A 62 -1.85 -70.03 -23.21
C ASN A 62 -2.18 -68.87 -24.17
N SER A 63 -1.17 -68.37 -24.87
CA SER A 63 -1.39 -67.79 -26.21
C SER A 63 -0.11 -67.90 -27.05
N SER A 64 -0.05 -69.00 -27.80
CA SER A 64 0.56 -69.19 -29.13
C SER A 64 1.59 -68.16 -29.64
N GLN A 65 2.81 -68.67 -29.87
CA GLN A 65 3.74 -68.32 -30.95
C GLN A 65 3.89 -66.82 -31.30
N ARG A 66 4.62 -66.08 -30.46
CA ARG A 66 5.44 -64.96 -30.92
C ARG A 66 6.84 -65.13 -30.35
N THR A 67 7.85 -65.27 -31.21
CA THR A 67 9.24 -65.29 -30.76
C THR A 67 9.66 -63.87 -30.37
N LEU A 68 10.64 -63.75 -29.48
CA LEU A 68 11.20 -62.47 -29.04
C LEU A 68 11.64 -61.60 -30.23
N GLU A 69 12.06 -62.24 -31.31
CA GLU A 69 12.46 -61.62 -32.57
C GLU A 69 11.30 -60.89 -33.28
N ASP A 70 10.08 -61.44 -33.24
CA ASP A 70 8.90 -60.81 -33.88
C ASP A 70 8.52 -59.49 -33.19
N VAL A 71 8.66 -59.42 -31.86
CA VAL A 71 8.39 -58.20 -31.08
C VAL A 71 9.47 -57.14 -31.31
N VAL A 72 10.73 -57.57 -31.44
CA VAL A 72 11.87 -56.68 -31.70
C VAL A 72 11.81 -56.10 -33.12
N VAL A 73 11.39 -56.87 -34.12
CA VAL A 73 11.22 -56.39 -35.51
C VAL A 73 10.05 -55.40 -35.64
N GLU A 74 8.96 -55.58 -34.87
CA GLU A 74 7.81 -54.66 -34.91
C GLU A 74 8.10 -53.32 -34.20
N MET A 75 8.97 -53.32 -33.16
CA MET A 75 9.42 -52.08 -32.50
C MET A 75 10.53 -51.33 -33.27
N LEU A 76 11.36 -52.05 -34.03
CA LEU A 76 12.46 -51.47 -34.82
C LEU A 76 12.03 -50.99 -36.21
N HIS A 77 10.81 -51.26 -36.65
CA HIS A 77 10.30 -50.68 -37.89
C HIS A 77 9.98 -49.19 -37.66
N PRO A 78 10.70 -48.24 -38.29
CA PRO A 78 10.34 -46.84 -38.19
C PRO A 78 8.97 -46.68 -38.85
N ARG A 79 7.92 -46.44 -38.05
CA ARG A 79 6.65 -45.96 -38.58
C ARG A 79 6.99 -44.74 -39.43
N LYS A 80 6.76 -44.84 -40.74
CA LYS A 80 6.77 -43.73 -41.67
C LYS A 80 5.78 -42.69 -41.14
N LEU A 81 6.29 -41.74 -40.35
CA LEU A 81 5.59 -40.52 -40.01
C LEU A 81 5.46 -39.74 -41.31
N ASP A 82 4.20 -39.62 -41.74
CA ASP A 82 3.77 -38.79 -42.84
C ASP A 82 4.28 -37.35 -42.61
N LYS A 83 5.20 -36.87 -43.45
CA LYS A 83 5.88 -35.58 -43.31
C LYS A 83 4.96 -34.36 -43.56
N ASN A 84 3.67 -34.58 -43.77
CA ASN A 84 2.74 -33.57 -44.28
C ASN A 84 1.86 -32.86 -43.23
N HIS A 85 2.06 -33.09 -41.92
CA HIS A 85 1.48 -32.26 -40.87
C HIS A 85 2.56 -31.54 -40.06
N SER A 86 3.33 -30.67 -40.72
CA SER A 86 4.21 -29.73 -40.03
C SER A 86 3.48 -28.38 -39.86
N VAL A 87 3.47 -27.87 -38.63
CA VAL A 87 2.87 -26.57 -38.24
C VAL A 87 3.78 -25.39 -38.62
N ARG A 88 4.97 -25.68 -39.15
CA ARG A 88 6.00 -24.73 -39.60
C ARG A 88 5.49 -23.70 -40.61
N PRO A 89 4.67 -24.04 -41.63
CA PRO A 89 4.15 -23.07 -42.59
C PRO A 89 3.22 -22.04 -41.95
N THR A 90 2.43 -22.44 -40.94
CA THR A 90 1.51 -21.54 -40.22
C THR A 90 2.28 -20.56 -39.33
N LEU A 91 3.31 -21.03 -38.65
CA LEU A 91 4.22 -20.20 -37.85
C LEU A 91 5.01 -19.21 -38.71
N ALA A 92 5.54 -19.66 -39.86
CA ALA A 92 6.24 -18.82 -40.83
C ALA A 92 5.35 -17.69 -41.38
N SER A 93 4.05 -17.95 -41.56
CA SER A 93 3.08 -16.94 -42.00
C SER A 93 2.78 -15.86 -40.96
N LEU A 94 2.93 -16.16 -39.66
CA LEU A 94 2.55 -15.28 -38.55
C LEU A 94 3.73 -14.48 -37.97
N LEU A 95 4.92 -15.08 -37.94
CA LEU A 95 6.11 -14.52 -37.26
C LEU A 95 7.27 -14.23 -38.22
N GLY A 96 7.21 -14.67 -39.47
CA GLY A 96 8.27 -14.54 -40.47
C GLY A 96 9.36 -15.62 -40.34
N GLU A 97 9.83 -16.14 -41.48
CA GLU A 97 10.91 -17.14 -41.58
C GLU A 97 12.22 -16.68 -40.91
N GLU A 98 12.52 -15.38 -40.96
CA GLU A 98 13.73 -14.81 -40.35
C GLU A 98 13.71 -14.87 -38.81
N LEU A 99 12.55 -14.62 -38.18
CA LEU A 99 12.45 -14.67 -36.72
C LEU A 99 12.49 -16.11 -36.20
N ILE A 100 11.88 -17.05 -36.93
CA ILE A 100 11.90 -18.48 -36.59
C ILE A 100 13.31 -19.03 -36.72
N SER A 101 13.99 -18.74 -37.83
CA SER A 101 15.38 -19.16 -38.05
C SER A 101 16.32 -18.53 -37.01
N PHE A 102 16.13 -17.27 -36.64
CA PHE A 102 16.87 -16.63 -35.55
C PHE A 102 16.63 -17.30 -34.18
N LEU A 103 15.38 -17.61 -33.82
CA LEU A 103 15.05 -18.29 -32.56
C LEU A 103 15.60 -19.74 -32.53
N GLU A 104 15.57 -20.44 -33.66
CA GLU A 104 16.20 -21.77 -33.83
C GLU A 104 17.73 -21.69 -33.71
N GLN A 105 18.35 -20.64 -34.27
CA GLN A 105 19.80 -20.38 -34.16
C GLN A 105 20.22 -20.04 -32.73
N VAL A 106 19.42 -19.23 -32.02
CA VAL A 106 19.66 -18.91 -30.60
C VAL A 106 19.50 -20.16 -29.74
N GLY A 107 18.47 -20.99 -30.00
CA GLY A 107 18.27 -22.27 -29.31
C GLY A 107 19.43 -23.24 -29.50
N THR A 108 19.94 -23.38 -30.73
CA THR A 108 21.07 -24.28 -31.05
C THR A 108 22.44 -23.74 -30.62
N GLN A 109 22.64 -22.42 -30.57
CA GLN A 109 23.88 -21.84 -30.02
C GLN A 109 23.91 -21.87 -28.48
N THR A 110 22.77 -21.83 -27.79
CA THR A 110 22.77 -21.97 -26.32
C THR A 110 23.23 -23.34 -25.81
N SER A 111 23.20 -24.39 -26.63
CA SER A 111 23.84 -25.67 -26.31
C SER A 111 25.36 -25.70 -26.54
N GLN A 112 25.94 -24.68 -27.16
CA GLN A 112 27.38 -24.60 -27.50
C GLN A 112 28.17 -23.55 -26.70
N PHE A 113 27.53 -22.78 -25.81
CA PHE A 113 28.26 -21.86 -24.93
C PHE A 113 29.02 -22.62 -23.83
N PRO A 114 30.34 -22.41 -23.65
CA PRO A 114 31.17 -23.11 -22.66
C PRO A 114 31.00 -22.56 -21.24
N ILE A 115 29.79 -22.09 -20.90
CA ILE A 115 29.37 -21.86 -19.52
C ILE A 115 28.36 -22.96 -19.23
N GLY A 116 28.83 -24.21 -19.22
CA GLY A 116 28.06 -25.30 -18.68
C GLY A 116 27.75 -24.98 -17.22
N TRP A 117 26.47 -25.07 -16.83
CA TRP A 117 26.15 -25.03 -15.41
C TRP A 117 26.94 -26.15 -14.71
N PRO A 118 27.45 -25.92 -13.49
CA PRO A 118 28.09 -27.00 -12.74
C PRO A 118 27.19 -28.24 -12.70
N ALA A 119 27.74 -29.44 -12.84
CA ALA A 119 26.95 -30.68 -12.95
C ALA A 119 25.93 -30.86 -11.80
N TRP A 120 26.22 -30.33 -10.61
CA TRP A 120 25.31 -30.34 -9.46
C TRP A 120 24.03 -29.50 -9.66
N MET A 121 24.03 -28.52 -10.58
CA MET A 121 22.85 -27.72 -10.91
C MET A 121 21.93 -28.39 -11.94
N GLU A 122 22.44 -29.39 -12.67
CA GLU A 122 21.66 -30.18 -13.62
C GLU A 122 20.92 -31.34 -12.95
N ILE A 123 21.42 -31.81 -11.81
CA ILE A 123 20.85 -32.90 -11.03
C ILE A 123 19.91 -32.31 -9.99
N ALA A 124 18.63 -32.68 -10.01
CA ALA A 124 17.73 -32.36 -8.91
C ALA A 124 18.26 -33.03 -7.63
N PRO A 125 18.30 -32.34 -6.47
CA PRO A 125 18.76 -32.96 -5.23
C PRO A 125 17.93 -34.22 -4.97
N THR A 126 18.58 -35.28 -4.48
CA THR A 126 17.83 -36.46 -4.04
C THR A 126 16.82 -36.05 -2.96
N LYS A 127 15.74 -36.80 -2.78
CA LYS A 127 14.71 -36.47 -1.77
C LYS A 127 15.29 -36.26 -0.38
N GLU A 128 16.39 -36.94 -0.05
CA GLU A 128 17.11 -36.79 1.20
C GLU A 128 17.95 -35.51 1.25
N GLN A 129 18.71 -35.20 0.19
CA GLN A 129 19.45 -33.95 0.05
C GLN A 129 18.53 -32.72 0.08
N GLY A 130 17.40 -32.79 -0.63
CA GLY A 130 16.36 -31.76 -0.60
C GLY A 130 15.91 -31.51 0.83
N ARG A 131 15.46 -32.56 1.55
CA ARG A 131 15.02 -32.45 2.95
C ARG A 131 16.08 -31.80 3.86
N ILE A 132 17.33 -32.24 3.79
CA ILE A 132 18.42 -31.68 4.60
C ILE A 132 18.63 -30.18 4.30
N ILE A 133 18.64 -29.80 3.01
CA ILE A 133 18.84 -28.41 2.60
C ILE A 133 17.72 -27.50 3.12
N GLY A 134 16.45 -27.91 3.05
CA GLY A 134 15.35 -27.05 3.53
C GLY A 134 15.23 -26.97 5.01
N ILE A 135 15.49 -28.05 5.74
CA ILE A 135 15.55 -28.00 7.20
C ILE A 135 16.66 -27.02 7.59
N SER A 136 17.84 -27.12 6.98
CA SER A 136 18.98 -26.23 7.23
C SER A 136 18.65 -24.77 6.89
N LEU A 137 18.02 -24.50 5.74
CA LEU A 137 17.59 -23.15 5.34
C LEU A 137 16.50 -22.60 6.25
N SER A 138 15.54 -23.42 6.68
CA SER A 138 14.47 -23.01 7.60
C SER A 138 15.02 -22.64 8.97
N ILE A 139 15.97 -23.42 9.50
CA ILE A 139 16.67 -23.13 10.75
C ILE A 139 17.48 -21.84 10.60
N PHE A 140 18.26 -21.69 9.53
CA PHE A 140 19.02 -20.47 9.26
C PHE A 140 18.10 -19.24 9.19
N LEU A 141 16.95 -19.34 8.52
CA LEU A 141 15.98 -18.25 8.43
C LEU A 141 15.33 -17.94 9.78
N LEU A 142 15.06 -18.94 10.62
CA LEU A 142 14.57 -18.71 11.98
C LEU A 142 15.62 -17.98 12.82
N LEU A 143 16.90 -18.36 12.72
CA LEU A 143 18.00 -17.68 13.39
C LEU A 143 18.21 -16.26 12.85
N PHE A 144 18.05 -16.03 11.54
CA PHE A 144 18.10 -14.70 10.94
C PHE A 144 16.92 -13.82 11.39
N CYS A 145 15.71 -14.40 11.45
CA CYS A 145 14.51 -13.74 11.97
C CYS A 145 14.67 -13.38 13.44
N TRP A 146 15.21 -14.30 14.25
CA TRP A 146 15.56 -14.05 15.65
C TRP A 146 16.66 -12.99 15.77
N TRP A 147 17.67 -13.00 14.90
CA TRP A 147 18.69 -11.96 14.88
C TRP A 147 18.07 -10.58 14.61
N ILE A 148 17.17 -10.45 13.63
CA ILE A 148 16.43 -9.21 13.36
C ILE A 148 15.63 -8.75 14.58
N THR A 149 15.00 -9.67 15.32
CA THR A 149 14.25 -9.29 16.53
C THR A 149 15.18 -8.86 17.67
N THR A 150 16.40 -9.40 17.72
CA THR A 150 17.46 -9.07 18.70
C THR A 150 18.37 -7.91 18.31
N LEU A 151 18.27 -7.37 17.10
CA LEU A 151 18.98 -6.15 16.70
C LEU A 151 18.64 -5.09 17.75
N LYS A 152 19.62 -4.83 18.65
CA LYS A 152 19.50 -3.79 19.66
C LYS A 152 19.16 -2.52 18.93
N GLU A 153 18.19 -1.80 19.47
CA GLU A 153 17.95 -0.41 19.12
C GLU A 153 19.31 0.27 18.98
N ILE A 154 19.54 0.97 17.86
CA ILE A 154 20.58 2.00 17.85
C ILE A 154 20.26 2.84 19.08
N PRO A 155 21.16 2.93 20.09
CA PRO A 155 20.82 3.61 21.32
C PRO A 155 20.38 5.01 20.92
N PRO A 156 19.18 5.44 21.32
CA PRO A 156 18.81 6.80 21.05
C PRO A 156 19.82 7.66 21.80
N MET A 157 20.50 8.55 21.07
CA MET A 157 20.81 9.83 21.68
C MET A 157 19.44 10.49 21.89
N MET A 158 18.80 10.14 23.01
CA MET A 158 17.53 10.59 23.58
C MET A 158 16.95 9.41 24.38
N ARG A 159 17.44 9.24 25.62
CA ARG A 159 16.61 8.58 26.63
C ARG A 159 15.36 9.46 26.80
N GLU A 160 14.25 9.05 26.21
CA GLU A 160 12.99 9.29 26.89
C GLU A 160 13.05 8.51 28.20
N SER A 161 12.79 9.23 29.29
CA SER A 161 12.60 8.65 30.60
C SER A 161 11.61 7.50 30.47
N LYS A 162 11.98 6.36 31.05
CA LYS A 162 11.05 5.27 31.36
C LYS A 162 9.69 5.86 31.76
N GLU A 163 8.61 5.35 31.17
CA GLU A 163 7.30 5.38 31.79
C GLU A 163 7.46 4.91 33.23
N GLU A 164 7.46 5.85 34.16
CA GLU A 164 7.05 5.57 35.52
C GLU A 164 5.57 5.18 35.40
N GLY A 165 5.21 4.02 35.95
CA GLY A 165 3.82 3.64 36.17
C GLY A 165 3.06 4.78 36.87
N PRO A 166 1.73 4.74 36.89
CA PRO A 166 0.92 5.87 37.34
C PRO A 166 1.50 6.43 38.63
N LYS A 167 1.91 7.71 38.61
CA LYS A 167 2.10 8.51 39.82
C LYS A 167 0.94 8.16 40.76
N ASP A 168 1.20 7.97 42.05
CA ASP A 168 0.17 7.68 43.06
C ASP A 168 -0.98 8.70 42.96
N LEU A 169 -1.96 8.43 42.08
CA LEU A 169 -3.09 9.27 41.81
C LEU A 169 -4.10 8.96 42.89
N ARG A 170 -4.42 9.98 43.68
CA ARG A 170 -5.33 9.85 44.82
C ARG A 170 -6.70 9.31 44.34
N PRO A 171 -7.29 8.33 45.03
CA PRO A 171 -8.66 7.92 44.75
C PRO A 171 -9.63 9.05 45.13
N ILE A 172 -10.50 9.41 44.19
CA ILE A 172 -11.52 10.46 44.35
C ILE A 172 -12.89 9.79 44.38
N SER A 173 -13.70 10.11 45.39
CA SER A 173 -15.08 9.59 45.46
C SER A 173 -16.02 10.38 44.55
N ALA A 174 -17.16 9.79 44.19
CA ALA A 174 -18.17 10.51 43.40
C ALA A 174 -18.73 11.73 44.16
N GLU A 175 -18.78 11.67 45.49
CA GLU A 175 -19.17 12.80 46.35
C GLU A 175 -18.13 13.92 46.36
N GLU A 176 -16.85 13.59 46.22
CA GLU A 176 -15.77 14.59 46.11
C GLU A 176 -15.80 15.25 44.73
N LEU A 177 -15.91 14.47 43.66
CA LEU A 177 -16.02 14.99 42.29
C LEU A 177 -17.20 15.98 42.15
N LYS A 178 -18.37 15.66 42.74
CA LYS A 178 -19.55 16.53 42.71
C LYS A 178 -19.36 17.93 43.33
N LYS A 179 -18.35 18.13 44.17
CA LYS A 179 -18.08 19.45 44.78
C LYS A 179 -17.49 20.45 43.78
N HIS A 180 -16.85 19.94 42.72
CA HIS A 180 -16.13 20.71 41.71
C HIS A 180 -16.99 20.88 40.44
N SER A 181 -18.17 21.50 40.61
CA SER A 181 -19.22 21.55 39.58
C SER A 181 -19.54 22.96 39.04
N HIS A 182 -18.62 23.93 39.15
CA HIS A 182 -18.89 25.33 38.79
C HIS A 182 -17.74 26.00 38.03
N GLN A 183 -18.01 27.14 37.39
CA GLN A 183 -17.09 27.75 36.41
C GLN A 183 -15.68 28.11 36.93
N GLY A 184 -15.54 28.36 38.24
CA GLY A 184 -14.25 28.63 38.88
C GLY A 184 -13.60 27.43 39.57
N ASP A 185 -14.24 26.26 39.50
CA ASP A 185 -13.80 25.00 40.12
C ASP A 185 -14.54 23.83 39.42
N LEU A 186 -13.97 23.39 38.29
CA LEU A 186 -14.63 22.53 37.31
C LEU A 186 -13.80 21.27 37.05
N TRP A 187 -14.22 20.17 37.66
CA TRP A 187 -13.62 18.86 37.44
C TRP A 187 -14.56 17.96 36.65
N ILE A 188 -13.99 17.10 35.82
CA ILE A 188 -14.73 16.05 35.12
C ILE A 188 -13.97 14.73 35.23
N ALA A 189 -14.70 13.62 35.22
CA ALA A 189 -14.10 12.30 35.06
C ALA A 189 -14.27 11.82 33.63
N ILE A 190 -13.20 11.28 33.03
CA ILE A 190 -13.22 10.66 31.71
C ILE A 190 -12.46 9.34 31.79
N ASP A 191 -13.15 8.25 31.47
CA ASP A 191 -12.66 6.87 31.57
C ASP A 191 -12.08 6.55 32.96
N GLY A 192 -12.67 7.14 34.00
CA GLY A 192 -12.26 6.99 35.39
C GLY A 192 -11.10 7.89 35.83
N ILE A 193 -10.47 8.65 34.95
CA ILE A 193 -9.48 9.66 35.31
C ILE A 193 -10.21 10.96 35.64
N VAL A 194 -10.02 11.47 36.85
CA VAL A 194 -10.58 12.76 37.26
C VAL A 194 -9.57 13.85 36.94
N ALA A 195 -9.98 14.83 36.13
CA ALA A 195 -9.13 15.94 35.71
C ALA A 195 -9.73 17.29 36.10
N ASP A 196 -8.87 18.19 36.57
CA ASP A 196 -9.20 19.60 36.78
C ASP A 196 -9.08 20.35 35.45
N ILE A 197 -10.21 20.79 34.91
CA ILE A 197 -10.27 21.49 33.64
C ILE A 197 -10.67 22.95 33.81
N THR A 198 -10.59 23.50 35.04
CA THR A 198 -10.98 24.88 35.36
C THR A 198 -10.32 25.89 34.43
N ASP A 199 -8.99 25.83 34.29
CA ASP A 199 -8.22 26.72 33.42
C ASP A 199 -8.47 26.46 31.93
N PHE A 200 -8.85 25.23 31.58
CA PHE A 200 -9.06 24.80 30.21
C PHE A 200 -10.47 25.11 29.71
N ALA A 201 -11.46 25.23 30.60
CA ALA A 201 -12.87 25.33 30.29
C ALA A 201 -13.20 26.54 29.38
N THR A 202 -12.46 27.64 29.54
CA THR A 202 -12.61 28.85 28.72
C THR A 202 -12.01 28.71 27.31
N SER A 203 -11.07 27.77 27.14
CA SER A 203 -10.39 27.49 25.88
C SER A 203 -10.97 26.29 25.11
N HIS A 204 -11.97 25.62 25.69
CA HIS A 204 -12.57 24.42 25.11
C HIS A 204 -13.33 24.73 23.80
N PRO A 205 -13.03 24.04 22.68
CA PRO A 205 -13.64 24.32 21.38
C PRO A 205 -15.17 24.21 21.35
N GLY A 206 -15.76 23.35 22.19
CA GLY A 206 -17.20 23.16 22.33
C GLY A 206 -17.92 24.18 23.22
N GLY A 207 -17.19 25.17 23.75
CA GLY A 207 -17.72 26.17 24.69
C GLY A 207 -17.79 25.67 26.13
N ILE A 208 -17.85 26.61 27.07
CA ILE A 208 -17.87 26.34 28.51
C ILE A 208 -19.24 25.81 28.98
N ASP A 209 -20.32 26.21 28.32
CA ASP A 209 -21.68 25.81 28.68
C ASP A 209 -21.89 24.30 28.56
N LEU A 210 -21.23 23.65 27.60
CA LEU A 210 -21.25 22.20 27.43
C LEU A 210 -20.47 21.48 28.55
N LEU A 211 -19.34 22.04 28.98
CA LEU A 211 -18.55 21.47 30.06
C LEU A 211 -19.27 21.60 31.42
N LEU A 212 -19.97 22.71 31.64
CA LEU A 212 -20.77 22.94 32.84
C LEU A 212 -21.93 21.95 32.99
N GLN A 213 -22.47 21.40 31.90
CA GLN A 213 -23.51 20.35 31.96
C GLN A 213 -22.99 19.04 32.56
N HIS A 214 -21.68 18.81 32.49
CA HIS A 214 -21.02 17.60 32.99
C HIS A 214 -20.05 17.89 34.13
N ALA A 215 -20.04 19.11 34.67
CA ALA A 215 -19.16 19.52 35.75
C ALA A 215 -19.46 18.73 37.04
N GLY A 216 -18.42 18.22 37.67
CA GLY A 216 -18.53 17.36 38.85
C GLY A 216 -19.14 15.99 38.56
N ALA A 217 -19.11 15.52 37.31
CA ALA A 217 -19.64 14.23 36.89
C ALA A 217 -18.70 13.48 35.92
N GLU A 218 -19.04 12.21 35.65
CA GLU A 218 -18.39 11.41 34.61
C GLU A 218 -18.92 11.80 33.23
N ALA A 219 -18.00 12.00 32.28
CA ALA A 219 -18.26 12.55 30.97
C ALA A 219 -17.63 11.70 29.84
N ALA A 220 -17.23 10.45 30.10
CA ALA A 220 -16.67 9.57 29.08
C ALA A 220 -17.57 9.39 27.85
N GLU A 221 -18.86 9.12 28.04
CA GLU A 221 -19.83 8.91 26.95
C GLU A 221 -19.93 10.13 26.02
N PRO A 222 -20.24 11.36 26.50
CA PRO A 222 -20.24 12.54 25.64
C PRO A 222 -18.84 12.88 25.08
N PHE A 223 -17.76 12.52 25.77
CA PHE A 223 -16.40 12.73 25.26
C PHE A 223 -16.09 11.82 24.05
N HIS A 224 -16.48 10.54 24.11
CA HIS A 224 -16.24 9.58 23.03
C HIS A 224 -17.20 9.77 21.84
N ASP A 225 -18.46 10.13 22.09
CA ASP A 225 -19.47 10.36 21.05
C ASP A 225 -19.10 11.51 20.11
N VAL A 226 -18.36 12.51 20.60
CA VAL A 226 -17.86 13.63 19.81
C VAL A 226 -16.57 13.29 19.05
N GLY A 227 -15.95 12.14 19.33
CA GLY A 227 -14.79 11.63 18.58
C GLY A 227 -13.48 12.36 18.87
N HIS A 228 -13.24 12.74 20.13
CA HIS A 228 -12.02 13.43 20.54
C HIS A 228 -10.75 12.60 20.21
N SER A 229 -9.72 13.27 19.68
CA SER A 229 -8.44 12.62 19.31
C SER A 229 -7.65 12.13 20.54
N GLU A 230 -6.70 11.21 20.33
CA GLU A 230 -5.80 10.72 21.39
C GLU A 230 -5.03 11.84 22.12
N PHE A 231 -4.75 12.95 21.43
CA PHE A 231 -4.18 14.17 22.01
C PHE A 231 -5.09 14.82 23.07
N ALA A 232 -6.41 14.75 22.91
CA ALA A 232 -7.35 15.28 23.90
C ALA A 232 -7.36 14.42 25.17
N LEU A 233 -7.17 13.10 25.04
CA LEU A 233 -6.99 12.20 26.18
C LEU A 233 -5.68 12.47 26.91
N GLU A 234 -4.58 12.76 26.20
CA GLU A 234 -3.32 13.17 26.84
C GLU A 234 -3.47 14.48 27.62
N GLN A 235 -4.22 15.44 27.08
CA GLN A 235 -4.51 16.70 27.77
C GLN A 235 -5.31 16.51 29.06
N ILE A 236 -6.17 15.49 29.12
CA ILE A 236 -6.88 15.11 30.35
C ILE A 236 -5.91 14.46 31.33
N LYS A 237 -5.06 13.53 30.86
CA LYS A 237 -4.05 12.87 31.70
C LYS A 237 -3.07 13.86 32.33
N GLN A 238 -2.68 14.90 31.60
CA GLN A 238 -1.80 15.97 32.12
C GLN A 238 -2.46 16.79 33.23
N ARG A 239 -3.79 16.85 33.26
CA ARG A 239 -4.60 17.58 34.23
C ARG A 239 -5.24 16.66 35.28
N ALA A 240 -4.79 15.40 35.35
CA ALA A 240 -5.33 14.42 36.27
C ALA A 240 -5.04 14.82 37.72
N VAL A 241 -6.11 14.95 38.51
CA VAL A 241 -6.06 15.18 39.96
C VAL A 241 -6.26 13.89 40.76
N GLY A 242 -6.79 12.84 40.12
CA GLY A 242 -6.97 11.53 40.73
C GLY A 242 -7.67 10.55 39.81
N VAL A 243 -8.06 9.40 40.37
CA VAL A 243 -8.85 8.37 39.67
C VAL A 243 -10.12 8.12 40.47
N LEU A 244 -11.26 7.94 39.80
CA LEU A 244 -12.50 7.59 40.48
C LEU A 244 -12.32 6.27 41.24
N ALA A 245 -12.65 6.26 42.53
CA ALA A 245 -12.47 5.08 43.38
C ALA A 245 -13.16 3.81 42.81
N ALA A 246 -14.32 3.97 42.17
CA ALA A 246 -15.02 2.88 41.50
C ALA A 246 -14.33 2.40 40.21
N ALA A 247 -13.59 3.27 39.53
CA ALA A 247 -12.81 2.94 38.34
C ALA A 247 -11.53 2.18 38.70
N GLN A 248 -10.88 2.51 39.82
CA GLN A 248 -9.72 1.76 40.33
C GLN A 248 -10.09 0.33 40.74
N VAL A 249 -11.20 0.17 41.49
CA VAL A 249 -11.75 -1.16 41.81
C VAL A 249 -12.15 -1.93 40.55
N LYS A 250 -12.74 -1.28 39.55
CA LYS A 250 -13.04 -1.91 38.25
C LYS A 250 -11.76 -2.26 37.48
N ALA A 251 -10.71 -1.44 37.53
CA ALA A 251 -9.45 -1.69 36.85
C ALA A 251 -8.72 -2.88 37.47
N GLU A 252 -8.67 -2.98 38.80
CA GLU A 252 -8.11 -4.13 39.51
C GLU A 252 -8.89 -5.43 39.20
N ILE A 253 -10.23 -5.38 39.20
CA ILE A 253 -11.09 -6.51 38.80
C ILE A 253 -10.94 -6.85 37.30
N ALA A 254 -10.70 -5.86 36.43
CA ALA A 254 -10.52 -6.06 35.00
C ALA A 254 -9.15 -6.67 34.68
N ILE A 255 -8.10 -6.26 35.40
CA ILE A 255 -6.76 -6.84 35.32
C ILE A 255 -6.79 -8.31 35.75
N GLU A 256 -7.56 -8.65 36.79
CA GLU A 256 -7.72 -10.04 37.25
C GLU A 256 -8.52 -10.91 36.24
N LYS A 257 -9.39 -10.30 35.42
CA LYS A 257 -10.21 -10.99 34.40
C LYS A 257 -9.58 -11.03 33.00
N ASP A 258 -8.50 -10.30 32.75
CA ASP A 258 -7.81 -10.22 31.46
C ASP A 258 -6.91 -11.44 31.20
N THR A 259 -7.53 -12.61 31.11
CA THR A 259 -6.84 -13.84 30.70
C THR A 259 -6.65 -13.88 29.18
N LEU A 260 -5.55 -14.47 28.70
CA LEU A 260 -5.28 -14.66 27.26
C LEU A 260 -6.49 -15.27 26.50
N THR A 261 -7.25 -16.13 27.18
CA THR A 261 -8.51 -16.71 26.71
C THR A 261 -9.60 -15.66 26.44
N SER A 262 -9.82 -14.68 27.31
CA SER A 262 -10.83 -13.64 27.08
C SER A 262 -10.48 -12.76 25.87
N ARG A 263 -9.19 -12.54 25.62
CA ARG A 263 -8.71 -11.81 24.43
C ARG A 263 -8.95 -12.58 23.13
N ILE A 264 -8.84 -13.91 23.13
CA ILE A 264 -8.97 -14.74 21.91
C ILE A 264 -10.44 -14.94 21.51
N PHE A 265 -11.35 -15.12 22.46
CA PHE A 265 -12.76 -15.40 22.19
C PHE A 265 -13.61 -14.14 21.99
N THR A 266 -14.28 -14.03 20.84
CA THR A 266 -15.10 -12.86 20.46
C THR A 266 -16.59 -13.18 20.44
N LYS A 267 -17.42 -12.21 20.82
CA LYS A 267 -18.89 -12.33 20.83
C LYS A 267 -19.51 -12.47 19.43
N GLU A 268 -18.84 -11.95 18.40
CA GLU A 268 -19.29 -11.99 16.99
C GLU A 268 -19.27 -13.41 16.38
N ASP A 269 -18.61 -14.39 17.01
CA ASP A 269 -18.55 -15.78 16.57
C ASP A 269 -19.07 -16.71 17.68
N PRO A 270 -20.41 -16.76 17.88
CA PRO A 270 -21.04 -17.33 19.07
C PRO A 270 -20.84 -18.85 19.20
N ILE A 271 -20.74 -19.55 18.07
CA ILE A 271 -20.47 -21.00 18.02
C ILE A 271 -18.98 -21.32 17.82
N ASN A 272 -18.11 -20.31 17.80
CA ASN A 272 -16.68 -20.46 17.55
C ASN A 272 -16.32 -21.13 16.22
N ALA A 273 -17.20 -21.07 15.21
CA ALA A 273 -17.02 -21.77 13.94
C ALA A 273 -15.75 -21.32 13.22
N HIS A 274 -15.46 -20.01 13.18
CA HIS A 274 -14.25 -19.49 12.55
C HIS A 274 -12.99 -20.00 13.26
N LYS A 275 -13.03 -20.09 14.60
CA LYS A 275 -11.89 -20.55 15.41
C LYS A 275 -11.66 -22.06 15.24
N VAL A 276 -12.73 -22.85 15.20
CA VAL A 276 -12.66 -24.29 14.92
C VAL A 276 -12.08 -24.54 13.54
N LEU A 277 -12.54 -23.80 12.52
CA LEU A 277 -11.94 -23.85 11.17
C LEU A 277 -10.46 -23.46 11.20
N GLY A 278 -10.11 -22.39 11.93
CA GLY A 278 -8.73 -21.92 12.05
C GLY A 278 -7.79 -22.96 12.69
N PHE A 279 -8.22 -23.58 13.79
CA PHE A 279 -7.47 -24.65 14.45
C PHE A 279 -7.34 -25.87 13.54
N THR A 280 -8.43 -26.28 12.87
CA THR A 280 -8.44 -27.40 11.93
C THR A 280 -7.43 -27.18 10.80
N VAL A 281 -7.47 -26.00 10.15
CA VAL A 281 -6.53 -25.64 9.08
C VAL A 281 -5.09 -25.61 9.60
N LEU A 282 -4.84 -25.07 10.79
CA LEU A 282 -3.50 -25.07 11.38
C LEU A 282 -2.99 -26.50 11.63
N SER A 283 -3.80 -27.36 12.22
CA SER A 283 -3.48 -28.78 12.43
C SER A 283 -3.20 -29.50 11.11
N MET A 284 -3.94 -29.17 10.06
CA MET A 284 -3.70 -29.71 8.71
C MET A 284 -2.35 -29.26 8.15
N TYR A 285 -1.99 -27.97 8.26
CA TYR A 285 -0.67 -27.52 7.85
C TYR A 285 0.44 -28.23 8.61
N LEU A 286 0.32 -28.35 9.93
CA LEU A 286 1.30 -29.05 10.77
C LEU A 286 1.42 -30.53 10.38
N TYR A 287 0.30 -31.22 10.17
CA TYR A 287 0.28 -32.60 9.71
C TYR A 287 0.94 -32.75 8.34
N ARG A 288 0.63 -31.87 7.38
CA ARG A 288 1.19 -31.93 6.02
C ARG A 288 2.69 -31.64 5.99
N ILE A 289 3.15 -30.69 6.80
CA ILE A 289 4.59 -30.44 7.01
C ILE A 289 5.26 -31.66 7.65
N PHE A 290 4.64 -32.27 8.67
CA PHE A 290 5.16 -33.47 9.30
C PHE A 290 5.26 -34.64 8.32
N VAL A 291 4.20 -34.91 7.55
CA VAL A 291 4.17 -35.94 6.51
C VAL A 291 5.28 -35.70 5.49
N TRP A 292 5.45 -34.46 5.05
CA TRP A 292 6.50 -34.08 4.11
C TRP A 292 7.92 -34.31 4.66
N VAL A 293 8.16 -34.01 5.95
CA VAL A 293 9.46 -34.25 6.60
C VAL A 293 9.72 -35.76 6.77
N CYS A 294 8.70 -36.52 7.17
CA CYS A 294 8.84 -37.90 7.60
C CYS A 294 8.72 -38.94 6.47
N GLN A 295 8.05 -38.64 5.34
CA GLN A 295 7.92 -39.61 4.24
C GLN A 295 9.21 -39.75 3.42
N THR A 296 9.69 -40.99 3.29
CA THR A 296 10.90 -41.37 2.54
C THR A 296 10.60 -41.95 1.15
N GLU A 297 9.41 -42.50 0.93
CA GLU A 297 8.99 -43.13 -0.34
C GLU A 297 7.56 -42.73 -0.73
N SER A 298 7.18 -42.88 -2.00
CA SER A 298 5.77 -42.73 -2.42
C SER A 298 5.36 -43.85 -3.37
N PRO A 299 4.47 -44.75 -2.91
CA PRO A 299 3.46 -45.34 -3.78
C PRO A 299 2.30 -44.33 -3.89
N GLY A 300 2.31 -43.52 -4.96
CA GLY A 300 1.12 -42.85 -5.50
C GLY A 300 0.61 -41.55 -4.86
N SER A 301 1.36 -40.85 -3.98
CA SER A 301 1.02 -39.52 -3.44
C SER A 301 2.04 -38.43 -3.81
N ASP A 302 1.61 -37.15 -3.80
CA ASP A 302 2.53 -36.00 -3.92
C ASP A 302 3.36 -35.77 -2.65
N TYR A 303 4.23 -34.75 -2.64
CA TYR A 303 5.18 -34.51 -1.55
C TYR A 303 4.53 -34.13 -0.22
N ALA A 304 3.34 -33.52 -0.22
CA ALA A 304 2.58 -33.22 1.00
C ALA A 304 1.60 -34.35 1.37
N GLY A 305 1.71 -35.50 0.69
CA GLY A 305 0.83 -36.65 0.89
C GLY A 305 -0.59 -36.42 0.37
N PHE A 306 -0.81 -35.49 -0.57
CA PHE A 306 -2.08 -35.42 -1.28
C PHE A 306 -2.19 -36.57 -2.27
N ARG A 307 -3.36 -37.19 -2.24
CA ARG A 307 -3.86 -38.10 -3.27
C ARG A 307 -5.06 -37.40 -3.91
N PRO A 308 -5.41 -37.71 -5.17
CA PRO A 308 -6.60 -37.16 -5.81
C PRO A 308 -7.87 -37.83 -5.25
N ASP A 309 -8.07 -37.75 -3.94
CA ASP A 309 -9.17 -38.35 -3.20
C ASP A 309 -10.09 -37.27 -2.61
N PHE A 310 -11.16 -37.71 -1.96
CA PHE A 310 -12.10 -36.80 -1.30
C PHE A 310 -11.44 -35.99 -0.17
N TRP A 311 -10.41 -36.53 0.49
CA TRP A 311 -9.73 -35.86 1.60
C TRP A 311 -8.93 -34.65 1.15
N ALA A 312 -8.29 -34.71 -0.03
CA ALA A 312 -7.66 -33.54 -0.63
C ALA A 312 -8.68 -32.43 -0.93
N LEU A 313 -9.86 -32.78 -1.44
CA LEU A 313 -10.94 -31.82 -1.71
C LEU A 313 -11.47 -31.20 -0.41
N ALA A 314 -11.79 -32.03 0.58
CA ALA A 314 -12.23 -31.56 1.90
C ALA A 314 -11.18 -30.63 2.52
N SER A 315 -9.89 -30.92 2.30
CA SER A 315 -8.80 -30.10 2.82
C SER A 315 -8.81 -28.68 2.24
N ILE A 316 -8.84 -28.55 0.91
CA ILE A 316 -8.80 -27.24 0.26
C ILE A 316 -10.10 -26.45 0.47
N LEU A 317 -11.26 -27.11 0.53
CA LEU A 317 -12.53 -26.45 0.84
C LEU A 317 -12.60 -25.94 2.28
N THR A 318 -11.97 -26.64 3.23
CA THR A 318 -11.85 -26.16 4.62
C THR A 318 -11.00 -24.90 4.70
N VAL A 319 -9.91 -24.85 3.93
CA VAL A 319 -9.04 -23.67 3.79
C VAL A 319 -9.81 -22.47 3.21
N GLU A 320 -10.61 -22.66 2.16
CA GLU A 320 -11.46 -21.61 1.60
C GLU A 320 -12.58 -21.19 2.58
N GLY A 321 -13.18 -22.15 3.29
CA GLY A 321 -14.21 -21.90 4.30
C GLY A 321 -13.71 -21.04 5.46
N LEU A 322 -12.45 -21.20 5.87
CA LEU A 322 -11.81 -20.32 6.86
C LEU A 322 -11.76 -18.86 6.36
N GLN A 323 -11.48 -18.66 5.07
CA GLN A 323 -11.41 -17.32 4.49
C GLN A 323 -12.81 -16.68 4.38
N LEU A 324 -13.82 -17.46 3.96
CA LEU A 324 -15.21 -17.01 3.88
C LEU A 324 -15.81 -16.68 5.25
N SER A 325 -15.49 -17.47 6.28
CA SER A 325 -15.96 -17.20 7.65
C SER A 325 -15.39 -15.92 8.25
N SER A 326 -14.34 -15.31 7.66
CA SER A 326 -13.83 -14.00 8.11
C SER A 326 -14.81 -12.83 7.91
N PHE A 327 -15.86 -13.02 7.11
CA PHE A 327 -16.90 -12.01 6.88
C PHE A 327 -17.90 -11.88 8.04
N ILE A 328 -17.87 -12.82 8.99
CA ILE A 328 -18.64 -12.72 10.24
C ILE A 328 -18.21 -11.51 11.06
N PHE A 329 -16.94 -11.10 10.95
CA PHE A 329 -16.38 -10.01 11.75
C PHE A 329 -16.59 -8.64 11.14
N THR A 330 -16.89 -7.66 11.99
CA THR A 330 -16.90 -6.25 11.59
C THR A 330 -15.47 -5.73 11.54
N VAL A 331 -15.07 -5.20 10.37
CA VAL A 331 -13.74 -4.61 10.16
C VAL A 331 -13.89 -3.17 9.68
N PRO A 332 -12.98 -2.27 10.06
CA PRO A 332 -13.05 -0.89 9.62
C PRO A 332 -13.00 -0.79 8.10
N LYS A 333 -13.72 0.22 7.59
CA LYS A 333 -13.79 0.52 6.17
C LYS A 333 -12.43 0.91 5.62
N ASN A 334 -11.79 1.87 6.29
CA ASN A 334 -10.49 2.42 5.92
C ASN A 334 -9.37 1.82 6.77
N ARG A 335 -8.16 1.93 6.23
CA ARG A 335 -6.96 1.38 6.85
C ARG A 335 -6.53 2.19 8.07
N PRO A 336 -6.27 1.56 9.23
CA PRO A 336 -5.62 2.23 10.36
C PRO A 336 -4.11 2.39 10.13
N LEU A 337 -3.54 3.51 10.57
CA LEU A 337 -2.12 3.82 10.44
C LEU A 337 -1.29 3.42 11.68
N SER A 338 -1.95 3.16 12.82
CA SER A 338 -1.30 2.86 14.09
C SER A 338 -0.59 1.49 14.14
N GLY A 339 -1.03 0.52 13.33
CA GLY A 339 -0.38 -0.79 13.30
C GLY A 339 -1.01 -1.79 12.34
N PRO A 340 -0.35 -2.96 12.14
CA PRO A 340 -0.87 -4.04 11.31
C PRO A 340 -2.27 -4.51 11.73
N MET A 341 -3.27 -4.24 10.90
CA MET A 341 -4.66 -4.62 11.17
C MET A 341 -5.42 -4.88 9.87
N ILE A 342 -6.47 -5.71 9.95
CA ILE A 342 -7.35 -6.05 8.82
C ILE A 342 -8.38 -4.93 8.59
N TRP A 343 -8.57 -4.52 7.34
CA TRP A 343 -9.64 -3.61 6.87
C TRP A 343 -10.36 -4.22 5.65
N GLN A 344 -11.45 -3.58 5.18
CA GLN A 344 -12.32 -4.14 4.14
C GLN A 344 -11.60 -4.46 2.83
N GLU A 345 -10.82 -3.53 2.26
CA GLU A 345 -10.08 -3.78 1.01
C GLU A 345 -9.06 -4.91 1.18
N TRP A 346 -8.32 -4.93 2.28
CA TRP A 346 -7.35 -6.00 2.55
C TRP A 346 -8.04 -7.37 2.63
N ARG A 347 -9.17 -7.46 3.35
CA ARG A 347 -9.95 -8.71 3.48
C ARG A 347 -10.43 -9.21 2.11
N ALA A 348 -10.92 -8.30 1.27
CA ALA A 348 -11.37 -8.64 -0.09
C ALA A 348 -10.21 -9.13 -0.97
N HIS A 349 -9.06 -8.46 -0.95
CA HIS A 349 -7.86 -8.91 -1.65
C HIS A 349 -7.44 -10.29 -1.19
N ASN A 350 -7.34 -10.48 0.13
CA ASN A 350 -6.91 -11.73 0.71
C ASN A 350 -7.81 -12.91 0.26
N LEU A 351 -9.14 -12.73 0.26
CA LEU A 351 -10.08 -13.71 -0.30
C LEU A 351 -9.75 -14.02 -1.77
N ILE A 352 -9.66 -12.98 -2.61
CA ILE A 352 -9.37 -13.13 -4.04
C ILE A 352 -8.07 -13.92 -4.31
N PHE A 353 -7.01 -13.69 -3.52
CA PHE A 353 -5.74 -14.41 -3.67
C PHE A 353 -5.82 -15.88 -3.23
N VAL A 354 -6.52 -16.17 -2.14
CA VAL A 354 -6.74 -17.55 -1.65
C VAL A 354 -7.61 -18.33 -2.62
N THR A 355 -8.74 -17.76 -3.08
CA THR A 355 -9.64 -18.40 -4.05
C THR A 355 -8.91 -18.76 -5.35
N ARG A 356 -7.99 -17.92 -5.84
CA ARG A 356 -7.16 -18.25 -7.02
C ARG A 356 -6.35 -19.53 -6.81
N LEU A 357 -5.69 -19.66 -5.65
CA LEU A 357 -4.90 -20.85 -5.33
C LEU A 357 -5.79 -22.09 -5.15
N THR A 358 -6.98 -21.92 -4.56
CA THR A 358 -8.01 -22.95 -4.48
C THR A 358 -8.42 -23.45 -5.87
N ILE A 359 -8.69 -22.54 -6.83
CA ILE A 359 -9.02 -22.92 -8.22
C ILE A 359 -7.89 -23.72 -8.87
N CYS A 360 -6.63 -23.28 -8.70
CA CYS A 360 -5.47 -23.99 -9.26
C CYS A 360 -5.31 -25.39 -8.66
N PHE A 361 -5.52 -25.52 -7.34
CA PHE A 361 -5.52 -26.81 -6.63
C PHE A 361 -6.62 -27.74 -7.14
N LEU A 362 -7.85 -27.24 -7.32
CA LEU A 362 -8.95 -28.03 -7.87
C LEU A 362 -8.67 -28.50 -9.30
N GLY A 363 -8.09 -27.64 -10.14
CA GLY A 363 -7.64 -28.02 -11.48
C GLY A 363 -6.62 -29.17 -11.44
N ALA A 364 -5.63 -29.09 -10.54
CA ALA A 364 -4.64 -30.13 -10.32
C ALA A 364 -5.28 -31.45 -9.88
N TRP A 365 -6.20 -31.38 -8.92
CA TRP A 365 -6.94 -32.54 -8.43
C TRP A 365 -7.74 -33.22 -9.55
N ILE A 366 -8.39 -32.46 -10.42
CA ILE A 366 -9.15 -32.98 -11.58
C ILE A 366 -8.21 -33.68 -12.58
N VAL A 367 -7.08 -33.07 -12.92
CA VAL A 367 -6.12 -33.67 -13.86
C VAL A 367 -5.58 -34.99 -13.33
N HIS A 368 -5.22 -35.05 -12.05
CA HIS A 368 -4.78 -36.29 -11.41
C HIS A 368 -5.87 -37.37 -11.35
N ARG A 369 -7.15 -36.99 -11.31
CA ARG A 369 -8.28 -37.93 -11.34
C ARG A 369 -8.55 -38.53 -12.72
N ILE A 370 -8.50 -37.71 -13.75
CA ILE A 370 -8.84 -38.10 -15.12
C ILE A 370 -7.70 -38.92 -15.75
N GLY A 371 -6.47 -38.75 -15.26
CA GLY A 371 -5.28 -39.41 -15.79
C GLY A 371 -4.74 -38.67 -17.01
N SER A 372 -3.40 -38.56 -17.09
CA SER A 372 -2.71 -37.74 -18.08
C SER A 372 -2.49 -38.42 -19.44
N SER A 373 -3.26 -39.47 -19.78
CA SER A 373 -2.97 -40.36 -20.92
C SER A 373 -2.95 -39.66 -22.29
N HIS A 374 -3.50 -38.45 -22.41
CA HIS A 374 -3.59 -37.71 -23.69
C HIS A 374 -2.96 -36.30 -23.66
N GLY A 375 -2.30 -35.88 -22.58
CA GLY A 375 -1.70 -34.53 -22.44
C GLY A 375 -2.70 -33.35 -22.38
N TRP A 376 -3.88 -33.50 -22.97
CA TRP A 376 -4.97 -32.52 -23.02
C TRP A 376 -5.42 -32.00 -21.65
N PRO A 377 -5.62 -32.85 -20.61
CA PRO A 377 -6.04 -32.36 -19.29
C PRO A 377 -5.03 -31.38 -18.66
N ALA A 378 -3.73 -31.61 -18.83
CA ALA A 378 -2.67 -30.75 -18.30
C ALA A 378 -2.60 -29.40 -19.03
N TRP A 379 -2.82 -29.37 -20.34
CA TRP A 379 -2.88 -28.13 -21.12
C TRP A 379 -4.10 -27.28 -20.75
N VAL A 380 -5.27 -27.90 -20.57
CA VAL A 380 -6.48 -27.22 -20.10
C VAL A 380 -6.23 -26.61 -18.71
N GLN A 381 -5.67 -27.38 -17.78
CA GLN A 381 -5.34 -26.88 -16.45
C GLN A 381 -4.38 -25.68 -16.49
N MET A 382 -3.35 -25.72 -17.35
CA MET A 382 -2.42 -24.60 -17.51
C MET A 382 -3.14 -23.31 -17.91
N ASN A 383 -4.07 -23.40 -18.87
CA ASN A 383 -4.87 -22.25 -19.29
C ASN A 383 -5.81 -21.77 -18.18
N VAL A 384 -6.42 -22.69 -17.41
CA VAL A 384 -7.23 -22.34 -16.23
C VAL A 384 -6.39 -21.57 -15.21
N ASN A 385 -5.16 -22.01 -14.92
CA ASN A 385 -4.25 -21.31 -14.02
C ASN A 385 -3.94 -19.89 -14.52
N GLN A 386 -3.61 -19.72 -15.80
CA GLN A 386 -3.31 -18.41 -16.38
C GLN A 386 -4.53 -17.48 -16.37
N LEU A 387 -5.70 -17.99 -16.75
CA LEU A 387 -6.96 -17.23 -16.68
C LEU A 387 -7.30 -16.84 -15.25
N SER A 388 -7.05 -17.71 -14.26
CA SER A 388 -7.27 -17.39 -12.85
C SER A 388 -6.41 -16.22 -12.37
N VAL A 389 -5.17 -16.08 -12.89
CA VAL A 389 -4.28 -14.95 -12.59
C VAL A 389 -4.88 -13.65 -13.15
N PHE A 390 -5.32 -13.63 -14.40
CA PHE A 390 -5.91 -12.44 -15.00
C PHE A 390 -7.25 -12.05 -14.36
N ALA A 391 -8.10 -13.03 -14.05
CA ALA A 391 -9.34 -12.83 -13.32
C ALA A 391 -9.06 -12.22 -11.93
N GLN A 392 -8.09 -12.79 -11.20
CA GLN A 392 -7.64 -12.28 -9.90
C GLN A 392 -7.14 -10.83 -9.99
N MET A 393 -6.32 -10.49 -11.00
CA MET A 393 -5.81 -9.13 -11.18
C MET A 393 -6.92 -8.12 -11.41
N ARG A 394 -7.96 -8.51 -12.19
CA ARG A 394 -9.12 -7.67 -12.48
C ARG A 394 -10.03 -7.51 -11.27
N LEU A 395 -10.33 -8.61 -10.58
CA LEU A 395 -11.13 -8.60 -9.36
C LEU A 395 -10.48 -7.77 -8.26
N ALA A 396 -9.16 -7.88 -8.08
CA ALA A 396 -8.43 -7.04 -7.14
C ALA A 396 -8.53 -5.54 -7.49
N ASP A 397 -8.41 -5.18 -8.77
CA ASP A 397 -8.58 -3.78 -9.20
C ASP A 397 -10.01 -3.26 -8.97
N LEU A 398 -11.02 -4.10 -9.21
CA LEU A 398 -12.42 -3.77 -8.93
C LEU A 398 -12.68 -3.64 -7.43
N ALA A 399 -12.12 -4.53 -6.62
CA ALA A 399 -12.21 -4.47 -5.16
C ALA A 399 -11.58 -3.19 -4.62
N THR A 400 -10.37 -2.81 -5.09
CA THR A 400 -9.78 -1.51 -4.75
C THR A 400 -10.70 -0.37 -5.22
N ALA A 401 -11.19 -0.38 -6.46
CA ALA A 401 -12.01 0.72 -6.97
C ALA A 401 -13.32 0.91 -6.20
N TRP A 402 -13.93 -0.17 -5.71
CA TRP A 402 -15.20 -0.13 -4.99
C TRP A 402 -15.06 0.19 -3.51
N LEU A 403 -13.98 -0.28 -2.88
CA LEU A 403 -13.75 -0.15 -1.43
C LEU A 403 -12.86 1.05 -1.07
N ARG A 404 -12.22 1.70 -2.05
CA ARG A 404 -11.33 2.84 -1.84
C ARG A 404 -12.11 4.11 -1.51
N ASP A 405 -11.61 4.83 -0.51
CA ASP A 405 -12.03 6.19 -0.16
C ASP A 405 -11.01 7.18 -0.75
N ASP A 406 -11.48 8.26 -1.40
CA ASP A 406 -10.62 9.29 -2.02
C ASP A 406 -9.78 10.07 -0.99
N THR A 407 -10.13 9.94 0.28
CA THR A 407 -9.52 10.66 1.40
C THR A 407 -8.42 9.88 2.11
N HIS A 408 -8.32 8.55 1.95
CA HIS A 408 -7.41 7.68 2.73
C HIS A 408 -6.53 6.79 1.84
N GLU A 409 -5.33 6.43 2.32
CA GLU A 409 -4.41 5.53 1.62
C GLU A 409 -4.86 4.07 1.78
N THR A 410 -5.25 3.42 0.67
CA THR A 410 -5.85 2.07 0.74
C THR A 410 -4.97 0.96 0.16
N LEU A 411 -3.78 1.30 -0.37
CA LEU A 411 -2.89 0.33 -0.99
C LEU A 411 -2.31 -0.65 0.05
N VAL A 412 -2.38 -1.95 -0.27
CA VAL A 412 -1.77 -3.04 0.51
C VAL A 412 -0.23 -2.93 0.56
N SER A 413 0.38 -2.15 -0.34
CA SER A 413 1.83 -2.02 -0.50
C SER A 413 2.56 -1.15 0.53
N THR A 414 1.83 -0.51 1.46
CA THR A 414 2.40 0.47 2.40
C THR A 414 2.13 0.15 3.86
N MET A 415 1.99 -1.14 4.21
CA MET A 415 1.73 -1.65 5.57
C MET A 415 2.53 -0.95 6.70
N PRO A 416 1.94 -0.65 7.87
CA PRO A 416 2.62 0.11 8.93
C PRO A 416 3.59 -0.78 9.71
N TYR A 417 4.83 -0.33 9.82
CA TYR A 417 5.89 -1.00 10.59
C TYR A 417 5.90 -0.50 12.04
N TRP A 418 6.70 -1.14 12.90
CA TRP A 418 6.87 -0.69 14.27
C TRP A 418 7.63 0.64 14.34
N GLU A 419 7.49 1.33 15.47
CA GLU A 419 8.13 2.62 15.71
C GLU A 419 9.66 2.53 15.59
N HIS A 420 10.29 3.54 15.00
CA HIS A 420 11.73 3.58 14.72
C HIS A 420 12.28 2.41 13.87
N CYS A 421 11.45 1.71 13.09
CA CYS A 421 11.93 0.73 12.11
C CYS A 421 12.92 1.39 11.13
N PRO A 422 14.17 0.88 11.01
CA PRO A 422 15.13 1.46 10.07
C PRO A 422 14.59 1.39 8.64
N LYS A 423 14.71 2.49 7.88
CA LYS A 423 14.18 2.57 6.51
C LYS A 423 14.71 1.47 5.57
N TRP A 424 15.91 0.97 5.82
CA TRP A 424 16.48 -0.15 5.05
C TRP A 424 15.78 -1.48 5.35
N VAL A 425 15.33 -1.70 6.60
CA VAL A 425 14.57 -2.89 7.02
C VAL A 425 13.16 -2.84 6.41
N GLU A 426 12.52 -1.67 6.47
CA GLU A 426 11.25 -1.46 5.78
C GLU A 426 11.37 -1.76 4.28
N SER A 427 12.37 -1.17 3.62
CA SER A 427 12.61 -1.39 2.19
C SER A 427 12.87 -2.88 1.87
N MET A 428 13.62 -3.57 2.72
CA MET A 428 13.86 -5.00 2.62
C MET A 428 12.55 -5.80 2.68
N PHE A 429 11.71 -5.59 3.70
CA PHE A 429 10.42 -6.27 3.81
C PHE A 429 9.52 -5.98 2.61
N ARG A 430 9.39 -4.72 2.19
CA ARG A 430 8.56 -4.33 1.04
C ARG A 430 9.02 -5.00 -0.26
N THR A 431 10.33 -5.02 -0.49
CA THR A 431 10.94 -5.70 -1.64
C THR A 431 10.63 -7.20 -1.59
N TRP A 432 10.81 -7.82 -0.43
CA TRP A 432 10.55 -9.24 -0.23
C TRP A 432 9.08 -9.62 -0.46
N TYR A 433 8.15 -8.84 0.08
CA TYR A 433 6.71 -9.07 -0.12
C TYR A 433 6.35 -9.00 -1.60
N SER A 434 6.92 -8.02 -2.31
CA SER A 434 6.70 -7.85 -3.76
C SER A 434 7.27 -9.02 -4.57
N LEU A 435 8.51 -9.42 -4.31
CA LEU A 435 9.15 -10.57 -4.96
C LEU A 435 8.42 -11.88 -4.68
N SER A 436 7.86 -12.05 -3.48
CA SER A 436 7.11 -13.26 -3.12
C SER A 436 5.76 -13.35 -3.86
N GLN A 437 5.08 -12.21 -4.05
CA GLN A 437 3.84 -12.14 -4.84
C GLN A 437 4.09 -12.41 -6.33
N ILE A 438 5.18 -11.85 -6.88
CA ILE A 438 5.59 -12.09 -8.27
C ILE A 438 5.98 -13.56 -8.46
N TYR A 439 6.79 -14.12 -7.54
CA TYR A 439 7.17 -15.54 -7.55
C TYR A 439 5.96 -16.46 -7.58
N THR A 440 5.00 -16.26 -6.67
CA THR A 440 3.75 -17.05 -6.61
C THR A 440 3.01 -17.00 -7.95
N THR A 441 2.93 -15.81 -8.56
CA THR A 441 2.23 -15.62 -9.84
C THR A 441 2.97 -16.32 -10.98
N LEU A 442 4.31 -16.22 -11.04
CA LEU A 442 5.14 -16.95 -12.02
C LEU A 442 4.96 -18.46 -11.86
N VAL A 443 5.00 -18.96 -10.63
CA VAL A 443 4.81 -20.37 -10.36
C VAL A 443 3.43 -20.83 -10.84
N ILE A 444 2.35 -20.11 -10.54
CA ILE A 444 1.00 -20.47 -11.02
C ILE A 444 0.95 -20.51 -12.55
N MET A 445 1.51 -19.49 -13.22
CA MET A 445 1.52 -19.40 -14.69
C MET A 445 2.32 -20.51 -15.38
N MET A 446 3.24 -21.15 -14.64
CA MET A 446 4.19 -22.14 -15.16
C MET A 446 4.04 -23.52 -14.51
N ALA A 447 3.13 -23.68 -13.55
CA ALA A 447 3.02 -24.88 -12.74
C ALA A 447 2.28 -26.00 -13.47
N GLY A 448 2.85 -27.21 -13.38
CA GLY A 448 2.17 -28.46 -13.67
C GLY A 448 1.23 -28.89 -12.53
N PRO A 449 0.70 -30.11 -12.56
CA PRO A 449 -0.45 -30.52 -11.76
C PRO A 449 -0.22 -30.75 -10.24
N GLY A 450 0.88 -30.28 -9.64
CA GLY A 450 1.18 -30.51 -8.22
C GLY A 450 0.23 -29.76 -7.26
N MET A 451 -0.48 -30.50 -6.40
CA MET A 451 -1.43 -29.96 -5.41
C MET A 451 -0.72 -29.31 -4.20
N ASP A 452 0.33 -29.96 -3.72
CA ASP A 452 1.26 -29.50 -2.66
C ASP A 452 1.67 -28.02 -2.77
N LEU A 453 2.12 -27.58 -3.95
CA LEU A 453 2.67 -26.24 -4.14
C LEU A 453 1.60 -25.15 -3.94
N TYR A 454 0.39 -25.36 -4.46
CA TYR A 454 -0.71 -24.42 -4.28
C TYR A 454 -1.15 -24.34 -2.82
N PHE A 455 -1.18 -25.48 -2.12
CA PHE A 455 -1.56 -25.54 -0.71
C PHE A 455 -0.56 -24.79 0.19
N VAL A 456 0.75 -24.98 -0.01
CA VAL A 456 1.79 -24.27 0.74
C VAL A 456 1.73 -22.77 0.46
N MET A 457 1.44 -22.36 -0.77
CA MET A 457 1.35 -20.94 -1.14
C MET A 457 0.18 -20.21 -0.48
N ILE A 458 -0.82 -20.91 0.06
CA ILE A 458 -1.93 -20.30 0.81
C ILE A 458 -1.50 -19.92 2.24
N LEU A 459 -0.52 -20.62 2.82
CA LEU A 459 -0.09 -20.44 4.22
C LEU A 459 0.21 -18.97 4.59
N PRO A 460 0.98 -18.19 3.81
CA PRO A 460 1.31 -16.82 4.19
C PRO A 460 0.07 -15.90 4.28
N TYR A 461 -0.93 -16.12 3.42
CA TYR A 461 -2.17 -15.33 3.37
C TYR A 461 -3.03 -15.54 4.63
N GLN A 462 -3.17 -16.79 5.05
CA GLN A 462 -3.93 -17.14 6.25
C GLN A 462 -3.17 -16.77 7.53
N LEU A 463 -1.87 -17.06 7.58
CA LEU A 463 -1.05 -16.73 8.75
C LEU A 463 -1.01 -15.23 9.00
N TYR A 464 -0.89 -14.40 7.96
CA TYR A 464 -0.84 -12.95 8.14
C TYR A 464 -2.14 -12.37 8.71
N SER A 465 -3.29 -12.94 8.35
CA SER A 465 -4.60 -12.56 8.92
C SER A 465 -4.62 -12.77 10.44
N VAL A 466 -4.11 -13.91 10.90
CA VAL A 466 -4.03 -14.24 12.32
C VAL A 466 -3.03 -13.32 13.03
N LEU A 467 -1.85 -13.10 12.45
CA LEU A 467 -0.81 -12.24 13.02
C LEU A 467 -1.30 -10.80 13.22
N MET A 468 -1.99 -10.22 12.24
CA MET A 468 -2.59 -8.88 12.38
C MET A 468 -3.67 -8.83 13.47
N THR A 469 -4.43 -9.91 13.63
CA THR A 469 -5.42 -10.00 14.70
C THR A 469 -4.75 -10.08 16.08
N PHE A 470 -3.62 -10.76 16.18
CA PHE A 470 -2.82 -10.81 17.41
C PHE A 470 -2.17 -9.46 17.74
N VAL A 471 -1.71 -8.72 16.73
CA VAL A 471 -1.23 -7.34 16.92
C VAL A 471 -2.35 -6.45 17.45
N ARG A 472 -3.53 -6.48 16.80
CA ARG A 472 -4.72 -5.71 17.24
C ARG A 472 -5.11 -6.01 18.69
N LYS A 473 -4.98 -7.27 19.12
CA LYS A 473 -5.31 -7.73 20.48
C LYS A 473 -4.17 -7.54 21.50
N GLY A 474 -3.07 -6.90 21.10
CA GLY A 474 -1.91 -6.68 21.96
C GLY A 474 -1.22 -7.97 22.41
N ILE A 475 -1.36 -9.07 21.67
CA ILE A 475 -0.74 -10.37 21.99
C ILE A 475 0.71 -10.40 21.47
N ILE A 476 0.95 -9.86 20.28
CA ILE A 476 2.28 -9.78 19.66
C ILE A 476 2.57 -8.36 19.18
N SER A 477 3.85 -8.01 19.10
CA SER A 477 4.27 -6.72 18.54
C SER A 477 4.16 -6.67 17.01
N SER A 478 4.09 -5.46 16.44
CA SER A 478 4.18 -5.24 14.98
C SER A 478 5.47 -5.83 14.39
N ARG A 479 6.59 -5.75 15.13
CA ARG A 479 7.88 -6.36 14.74
C ARG A 479 7.74 -7.88 14.58
N THR A 480 7.19 -8.56 15.58
CA THR A 480 6.96 -10.01 15.55
C THR A 480 6.09 -10.39 14.36
N CYS A 481 5.00 -9.66 14.12
CA CYS A 481 4.11 -9.88 12.97
C CYS A 481 4.85 -9.84 11.62
N HIS A 482 5.64 -8.80 11.36
CA HIS A 482 6.38 -8.67 10.10
C HIS A 482 7.47 -9.73 9.92
N VAL A 483 8.18 -10.09 10.99
CA VAL A 483 9.23 -11.11 10.97
C VAL A 483 8.64 -12.49 10.72
N THR A 484 7.58 -12.88 11.43
CA THR A 484 6.90 -14.16 11.21
C THR A 484 6.29 -14.25 9.82
N TYR A 485 5.70 -13.16 9.32
CA TYR A 485 5.18 -13.12 7.96
C TYR A 485 6.29 -13.27 6.91
N PHE A 486 7.42 -12.58 7.08
CA PHE A 486 8.59 -12.72 6.21
C PHE A 486 9.07 -14.17 6.14
N TRP A 487 9.18 -14.85 7.30
CA TRP A 487 9.54 -16.25 7.36
C TRP A 487 8.53 -17.15 6.63
N SER A 488 7.22 -16.89 6.77
CA SER A 488 6.19 -17.69 6.10
C SER A 488 6.28 -17.62 4.57
N LEU A 489 6.64 -16.46 4.02
CA LEU A 489 6.81 -16.28 2.57
C LEU A 489 7.99 -17.07 2.01
N TRP A 490 9.03 -17.33 2.82
CA TRP A 490 10.16 -18.17 2.43
C TRP A 490 9.77 -19.63 2.22
N GLN A 491 8.76 -20.13 2.93
CA GLN A 491 8.35 -21.54 2.83
C GLN A 491 7.97 -21.92 1.40
N SER A 492 7.26 -21.04 0.68
CA SER A 492 6.91 -21.24 -0.73
C SER A 492 8.14 -21.38 -1.64
N TRP A 493 9.24 -20.69 -1.33
CA TRP A 493 10.49 -20.76 -2.09
C TRP A 493 11.27 -22.03 -1.80
N ILE A 494 11.31 -22.43 -0.52
CA ILE A 494 11.96 -23.68 -0.09
C ILE A 494 11.26 -24.86 -0.78
N CYS A 495 9.93 -24.93 -0.74
CA CYS A 495 9.18 -25.95 -1.47
C CYS A 495 9.45 -25.87 -2.98
N GLY A 496 9.43 -24.67 -3.58
CA GLY A 496 9.71 -24.52 -5.01
C GLY A 496 11.13 -24.94 -5.44
N PHE A 497 12.14 -24.72 -4.59
CA PHE A 497 13.52 -25.18 -4.83
C PHE A 497 13.63 -26.70 -4.74
N MET A 498 12.89 -27.33 -3.83
CA MET A 498 12.96 -28.78 -3.62
C MET A 498 12.18 -29.61 -4.61
N LEU A 499 11.06 -29.07 -5.09
CA LEU A 499 10.14 -29.78 -5.96
C LEU A 499 10.57 -29.71 -7.44
N ARG A 500 11.60 -28.93 -7.77
CA ARG A 500 12.07 -28.69 -9.15
C ARG A 500 13.60 -28.75 -9.23
N SER A 501 14.14 -28.81 -10.45
CA SER A 501 15.59 -28.75 -10.65
C SER A 501 16.16 -27.39 -10.20
N ALA A 502 17.38 -27.40 -9.67
CA ALA A 502 18.08 -26.19 -9.22
C ALA A 502 18.16 -25.15 -10.36
N ARG A 503 18.49 -25.60 -11.57
CA ARG A 503 18.48 -24.76 -12.79
C ARG A 503 17.15 -24.04 -13.02
N MET A 504 16.03 -24.77 -12.94
CA MET A 504 14.70 -24.19 -13.14
C MET A 504 14.37 -23.16 -12.05
N PHE A 505 14.72 -23.45 -10.79
CA PHE A 505 14.54 -22.52 -9.69
C PHE A 505 15.29 -21.20 -9.94
N PHE A 506 16.58 -21.24 -10.29
CA PHE A 506 17.36 -20.02 -10.52
C PHE A 506 16.88 -19.22 -11.73
N GLN A 507 16.46 -19.88 -12.82
CA GLN A 507 15.87 -19.20 -13.97
C GLN A 507 14.55 -18.50 -13.62
N LEU A 508 13.69 -19.15 -12.83
CA LEU A 508 12.49 -18.52 -12.28
C LEU A 508 12.82 -17.30 -11.43
N GLN A 509 13.89 -17.35 -10.62
CA GLN A 509 14.30 -16.19 -9.82
C GLN A 509 14.85 -15.05 -10.66
N ALA A 510 15.58 -15.34 -11.75
CA ALA A 510 16.03 -14.31 -12.68
C ALA A 510 14.83 -13.57 -13.32
N ILE A 511 13.81 -14.32 -13.77
CA ILE A 511 12.56 -13.74 -14.30
C ILE A 511 11.82 -12.95 -13.22
N ASN A 512 11.73 -13.49 -12.00
CA ASN A 512 11.09 -12.83 -10.86
C ASN A 512 11.70 -11.44 -10.58
N ILE A 513 13.04 -11.37 -10.55
CA ILE A 513 13.77 -10.11 -10.36
C ILE A 513 13.56 -9.17 -11.55
N ALA A 514 13.59 -9.66 -12.79
CA ALA A 514 13.37 -8.84 -13.97
C ALA A 514 11.94 -8.23 -14.00
N VAL A 515 10.92 -9.03 -13.67
CA VAL A 515 9.53 -8.58 -13.51
C VAL A 515 9.42 -7.54 -12.40
N TYR A 516 10.07 -7.75 -11.25
CA TYR A 516 10.11 -6.77 -10.18
C TYR A 516 10.72 -5.44 -10.64
N CYS A 517 11.89 -5.48 -11.29
CA CYS A 517 12.56 -4.29 -11.79
C CYS A 517 11.67 -3.51 -12.77
N THR A 518 11.08 -4.17 -13.77
CA THR A 518 10.18 -3.49 -14.73
C THR A 518 8.94 -2.89 -14.06
N ARG A 519 8.40 -3.52 -13.00
CA ARG A 519 7.32 -2.95 -12.19
C ARG A 519 7.75 -1.72 -11.39
N VAL A 520 8.97 -1.68 -10.87
CA VAL A 520 9.55 -0.49 -10.20
C VAL A 520 9.69 0.67 -11.17
N TYR A 521 10.02 0.39 -12.43
CA TYR A 521 10.01 1.38 -13.50
C TYR A 521 8.60 1.69 -14.04
N GLY A 522 7.54 1.15 -13.42
CA GLY A 522 6.15 1.50 -13.67
C GLY A 522 5.53 0.89 -14.93
N LEU A 523 6.03 -0.26 -15.40
CA LEU A 523 5.41 -0.97 -16.53
C LEU A 523 4.02 -1.50 -16.13
N ASN A 524 2.98 -1.30 -16.94
CA ASN A 524 1.64 -1.78 -16.65
C ASN A 524 1.61 -3.30 -16.33
N LYS A 525 0.93 -3.67 -15.23
CA LYS A 525 0.89 -5.07 -14.76
C LYS A 525 0.23 -6.03 -15.76
N TYR A 526 -0.76 -5.59 -16.54
CA TYR A 526 -1.45 -6.43 -17.52
C TYR A 526 -0.55 -6.71 -18.72
N VAL A 527 0.08 -5.67 -19.28
CA VAL A 527 1.06 -5.79 -20.36
C VAL A 527 2.17 -6.76 -19.97
N LEU A 528 2.71 -6.58 -18.77
CA LEU A 528 3.76 -7.44 -18.23
C LEU A 528 3.33 -8.91 -18.26
N TRP A 529 2.21 -9.25 -17.61
CA TRP A 529 1.79 -10.64 -17.45
C TRP A 529 1.25 -11.27 -18.74
N ILE A 530 0.68 -10.47 -19.65
CA ILE A 530 0.28 -10.94 -20.99
C ILE A 530 1.51 -11.42 -21.76
N GLY A 531 2.60 -10.66 -21.80
CA GLY A 531 3.79 -11.12 -22.53
C GLY A 531 4.47 -12.31 -21.88
N VAL A 532 4.53 -12.39 -20.54
CA VAL A 532 5.01 -13.60 -19.83
C VAL A 532 4.16 -14.82 -20.21
N CYS A 533 2.84 -14.66 -20.25
CA CYS A 533 1.90 -15.71 -20.65
C CYS A 533 2.11 -16.14 -22.11
N ILE A 534 2.26 -15.19 -23.03
CA ILE A 534 2.51 -15.47 -24.46
C ILE A 534 3.85 -16.19 -24.64
N SER A 535 4.91 -15.73 -23.98
CA SER A 535 6.23 -16.39 -24.02
C SER A 535 6.12 -17.85 -23.56
N PHE A 536 5.34 -18.12 -22.51
CA PHE A 536 5.14 -19.47 -22.02
C PHE A 536 4.31 -20.33 -22.98
N GLN A 537 3.25 -19.77 -23.58
CA GLN A 537 2.40 -20.49 -24.54
C GLN A 537 3.16 -20.84 -25.82
N LEU A 538 3.95 -19.90 -26.37
CA LEU A 538 4.79 -20.14 -27.54
C LEU A 538 5.83 -21.25 -27.29
N TYR A 539 6.46 -21.23 -26.11
CA TYR A 539 7.38 -22.29 -25.69
C TYR A 539 6.69 -23.66 -25.67
N ASN A 540 5.51 -23.78 -25.06
CA ASN A 540 4.80 -25.06 -25.00
C ASN A 540 4.22 -25.52 -26.35
N PHE A 541 3.90 -24.59 -27.26
CA PHE A 541 3.39 -24.91 -28.59
C PHE A 541 4.43 -25.62 -29.46
N GLN A 542 5.71 -25.25 -29.34
CA GLN A 542 6.82 -25.92 -30.05
C GLN A 542 7.04 -27.37 -29.58
N SER A 543 6.69 -27.68 -28.33
CA SER A 543 6.95 -28.99 -27.71
C SER A 543 5.78 -29.98 -27.81
N TRP A 544 4.68 -29.63 -28.46
CA TRP A 544 3.47 -30.46 -28.57
C TRP A 544 3.49 -31.34 -29.84
N PRO A 545 3.14 -32.64 -29.81
CA PRO A 545 2.61 -33.46 -28.69
C PRO A 545 3.66 -34.31 -27.95
N TYR A 546 4.95 -34.21 -28.31
CA TYR A 546 6.00 -35.16 -27.90
C TYR A 546 6.64 -34.86 -26.53
N ARG A 547 5.82 -34.79 -25.47
CA ARG A 547 6.34 -34.69 -24.10
C ARG A 547 6.54 -36.08 -23.50
N THR A 548 7.68 -36.72 -23.79
CA THR A 548 8.25 -37.71 -22.87
C THR A 548 9.01 -36.95 -21.77
N GLU A 549 8.95 -37.42 -20.53
CA GLU A 549 9.41 -36.74 -19.29
C GLU A 549 10.88 -36.27 -19.26
N THR A 550 11.66 -36.49 -20.31
CA THR A 550 13.14 -36.42 -20.32
C THR A 550 13.77 -35.24 -21.05
N LYS A 551 13.04 -34.22 -21.51
CA LYS A 551 13.66 -32.99 -22.09
C LYS A 551 13.40 -31.73 -21.24
N LEU A 552 14.02 -31.70 -20.06
CA LEU A 552 14.20 -30.49 -19.22
C LEU A 552 15.32 -29.55 -19.75
N LEU A 553 15.94 -29.86 -20.90
CA LEU A 553 17.10 -29.16 -21.45
C LEU A 553 16.78 -27.79 -22.11
N GLU A 554 15.52 -27.49 -22.47
CA GLU A 554 15.15 -26.32 -23.30
C GLU A 554 14.49 -25.15 -22.54
N PHE A 555 14.62 -25.08 -21.22
CA PHE A 555 14.14 -23.93 -20.43
C PHE A 555 14.83 -22.56 -20.69
N PRO A 556 16.03 -22.44 -21.32
CA PRO A 556 16.62 -21.12 -21.64
C PRO A 556 15.74 -20.28 -22.56
N LEU A 557 15.10 -20.89 -23.56
CA LEU A 557 14.34 -20.17 -24.57
C LEU A 557 13.18 -19.39 -23.95
N PHE A 558 12.40 -20.01 -23.05
CA PHE A 558 11.35 -19.32 -22.31
C PHE A 558 11.89 -18.11 -21.53
N SER A 559 12.98 -18.28 -20.79
CA SER A 559 13.57 -17.18 -20.02
C SER A 559 14.07 -16.04 -20.90
N VAL A 560 14.65 -16.34 -22.07
CA VAL A 560 15.08 -15.36 -23.06
C VAL A 560 13.88 -14.61 -23.63
N MET A 561 12.81 -15.32 -24.03
CA MET A 561 11.60 -14.71 -24.56
C MET A 561 10.96 -13.73 -23.58
N VAL A 562 10.90 -14.10 -22.29
CA VAL A 562 10.39 -13.20 -21.25
C VAL A 562 11.29 -11.98 -21.07
N LEU A 563 12.62 -12.16 -21.01
CA LEU A 563 13.55 -11.04 -20.86
C LEU A 563 13.50 -10.07 -22.04
N VAL A 564 13.45 -10.61 -23.27
CA VAL A 564 13.28 -9.81 -24.50
C VAL A 564 11.98 -9.03 -24.46
N TRP A 565 10.86 -9.69 -24.10
CA TRP A 565 9.58 -8.99 -23.94
C TRP A 565 9.66 -7.86 -22.91
N LEU A 566 10.23 -8.11 -21.73
CA LEU A 566 10.34 -7.12 -20.67
C LEU A 566 11.18 -5.92 -21.10
N ILE A 567 12.27 -6.14 -21.82
CA ILE A 567 13.11 -5.07 -22.37
C ILE A 567 12.34 -4.27 -23.42
N LEU A 568 11.65 -4.94 -24.35
CA LEU A 568 10.85 -4.28 -25.39
C LEU A 568 9.70 -3.48 -24.81
N ALA A 569 8.93 -4.06 -23.88
CA ALA A 569 7.80 -3.40 -23.24
C ALA A 569 8.24 -2.19 -22.41
N LEU A 570 9.40 -2.28 -21.75
CA LEU A 570 10.00 -1.16 -21.03
C LEU A 570 10.50 -0.08 -22.01
N GLY A 571 11.13 -0.48 -23.12
CA GLY A 571 11.52 0.43 -24.19
C GLY A 571 10.33 1.17 -24.79
N LEU A 572 9.26 0.45 -25.15
CA LEU A 572 8.01 1.04 -25.65
C LEU A 572 7.41 1.99 -24.61
N LYS A 573 7.46 1.68 -23.32
CA LYS A 573 7.03 2.63 -22.29
C LYS A 573 7.84 3.93 -22.34
N PHE A 574 9.16 3.86 -22.45
CA PHE A 574 10.02 5.05 -22.43
C PHE A 574 9.99 5.86 -23.74
N PHE A 575 9.79 5.19 -24.87
CA PHE A 575 9.88 5.80 -26.20
C PHE A 575 8.53 6.03 -26.87
N SER A 576 7.43 5.50 -26.33
CA SER A 576 6.08 5.70 -26.86
C SER A 576 5.16 6.35 -25.83
N SER A 577 4.32 7.28 -26.27
CA SER A 577 3.27 7.90 -25.44
C SER A 577 2.01 7.02 -25.33
N VAL A 578 2.14 5.70 -25.54
CA VAL A 578 0.99 4.79 -25.61
C VAL A 578 0.48 4.48 -24.20
N PRO A 579 -0.75 4.90 -23.84
CA PRO A 579 -1.25 4.84 -22.45
C PRO A 579 -1.34 3.41 -21.87
N VAL A 580 -1.36 2.39 -22.73
CA VAL A 580 -1.47 0.97 -22.34
C VAL A 580 -0.28 0.51 -21.49
N PHE A 581 0.90 1.13 -21.66
CA PHE A 581 2.12 0.74 -20.93
C PHE A 581 2.28 1.43 -19.57
N ASP A 582 1.44 2.43 -19.27
CA ASP A 582 1.52 3.19 -18.02
C ASP A 582 0.71 2.55 -16.87
N SER A 583 1.33 2.52 -15.70
CA SER A 583 0.74 1.95 -14.48
C SER A 583 0.12 3.03 -13.58
N ARG A 584 -1.05 3.55 -13.97
CA ARG A 584 -1.87 4.52 -13.20
C ARG A 584 -1.20 5.90 -12.95
N HIS A 585 -2.03 6.91 -12.68
CA HIS A 585 -1.59 8.22 -12.21
C HIS A 585 -0.97 8.06 -10.81
N ALA A 586 0.35 8.16 -10.71
CA ALA A 586 1.06 7.97 -9.47
C ALA A 586 0.96 9.24 -8.61
N ARG A 587 0.42 9.11 -7.39
CA ARG A 587 0.27 10.22 -6.44
C ARG A 587 1.53 10.34 -5.59
N TYR A 588 2.07 11.54 -5.46
CA TYR A 588 3.23 11.80 -4.61
C TYR A 588 2.83 11.97 -3.15
N VAL A 589 1.81 12.78 -2.85
CA VAL A 589 1.44 13.10 -1.47
C VAL A 589 0.72 11.93 -0.78
N GLU A 590 1.28 11.49 0.35
CA GLU A 590 0.81 10.38 1.17
C GLU A 590 0.93 10.71 2.67
N ALA A 591 0.22 9.96 3.51
CA ALA A 591 0.12 10.24 4.94
C ALA A 591 1.50 10.20 5.62
N ARG A 592 2.41 9.37 5.10
CA ARG A 592 3.79 9.31 5.55
C ARG A 592 4.59 10.52 5.06
N PRO A 593 5.43 11.12 5.93
CA PRO A 593 6.27 12.24 5.53
C PRO A 593 7.14 11.95 4.30
N LYS A 594 6.99 12.76 3.25
CA LYS A 594 7.82 12.73 2.04
C LYS A 594 8.55 14.04 1.85
N ARG A 595 9.67 13.96 1.12
CA ARG A 595 10.56 15.10 0.91
C ARG A 595 10.08 15.96 -0.24
N LEU A 596 10.24 17.26 -0.09
CA LEU A 596 10.11 18.28 -1.11
C LEU A 596 11.41 19.04 -1.20
N ILE A 597 11.76 19.50 -2.40
CA ILE A 597 12.92 20.34 -2.61
C ILE A 597 12.40 21.75 -2.88
N LEU A 598 12.78 22.72 -2.04
CA LEU A 598 12.41 24.12 -2.27
C LEU A 598 13.08 24.59 -3.56
N ARG A 599 12.30 24.89 -4.59
CA ARG A 599 12.79 25.35 -5.88
C ARG A 599 13.00 26.85 -5.90
N SER A 600 12.00 27.59 -5.46
CA SER A 600 12.03 29.05 -5.48
C SER A 600 11.21 29.65 -4.35
N ARG A 601 11.66 30.80 -3.87
CA ARG A 601 10.93 31.64 -2.92
C ARG A 601 10.78 33.06 -3.47
N THR A 602 9.53 33.51 -3.62
CA THR A 602 9.23 34.86 -4.13
C THR A 602 8.29 35.58 -3.18
N GLN A 603 8.62 36.81 -2.80
CA GLN A 603 7.71 37.66 -2.03
C GLN A 603 6.67 38.26 -2.98
N VAL A 604 5.38 38.09 -2.67
CA VAL A 604 4.27 38.48 -3.56
C VAL A 604 3.42 39.63 -3.01
N SER A 605 3.51 39.89 -1.70
CA SER A 605 2.99 41.09 -1.04
C SER A 605 3.88 41.46 0.15
N SER A 606 3.51 42.48 0.93
CA SER A 606 4.30 42.89 2.10
C SER A 606 4.53 41.76 3.12
N SER A 607 3.57 40.82 3.23
CA SER A 607 3.63 39.69 4.17
C SER A 607 3.46 38.31 3.55
N LEU A 608 3.16 38.17 2.25
CA LEU A 608 2.94 36.87 1.61
C LEU A 608 4.15 36.43 0.77
N TYR A 609 4.52 35.16 0.91
CA TYR A 609 5.56 34.49 0.13
C TYR A 609 5.00 33.32 -0.66
N HIS A 610 5.32 33.25 -1.95
CA HIS A 610 5.11 32.08 -2.80
C HIS A 610 6.31 31.17 -2.72
N LEU A 611 6.10 29.96 -2.20
CA LEU A 611 7.10 28.90 -2.12
C LEU A 611 6.73 27.82 -3.14
N LYS A 612 7.64 27.54 -4.07
CA LYS A 612 7.49 26.43 -5.04
C LYS A 612 8.36 25.27 -4.62
N PHE A 613 7.78 24.09 -4.57
CA PHE A 613 8.47 22.86 -4.24
C PHE A 613 8.42 21.86 -5.37
N ASP A 614 9.58 21.30 -5.70
CA ASP A 614 9.70 20.20 -6.65
C ASP A 614 9.63 18.85 -5.90
N PHE A 615 9.00 17.85 -6.53
CA PHE A 615 9.25 16.47 -6.12
C PHE A 615 10.72 16.08 -6.44
N PRO A 616 11.31 15.14 -5.69
CA PRO A 616 12.61 14.60 -6.04
C PRO A 616 12.63 14.12 -7.49
N TRP A 617 13.76 14.30 -8.16
CA TRP A 617 13.90 14.13 -9.62
C TRP A 617 13.30 12.81 -10.15
N PHE A 618 13.48 11.72 -9.40
CA PHE A 618 12.99 10.38 -9.75
C PHE A 618 11.46 10.35 -9.91
N PHE A 619 10.72 11.00 -9.01
CA PHE A 619 9.25 11.00 -9.04
C PHE A 619 8.71 11.93 -10.14
N ARG A 620 9.38 13.05 -10.40
CA ARG A 620 9.02 13.93 -11.53
C ARG A 620 9.19 13.22 -12.86
N TRP A 621 10.30 12.52 -13.04
CA TRP A 621 10.58 11.74 -14.25
C TRP A 621 9.57 10.60 -14.45
N GLN A 622 9.04 10.00 -13.37
CA GLN A 622 7.99 9.00 -13.43
C GLN A 622 6.57 9.57 -13.65
N GLY A 623 6.40 10.88 -13.81
CA GLY A 623 5.10 11.51 -14.02
C GLY A 623 4.21 11.52 -12.77
N TYR A 624 4.79 11.55 -11.57
CA TYR A 624 4.00 11.64 -10.34
C TYR A 624 3.30 13.00 -10.25
N SER A 625 2.04 12.98 -9.88
CA SER A 625 1.23 14.15 -9.59
C SER A 625 1.08 14.34 -8.07
N SER A 626 0.76 15.54 -7.59
CA SER A 626 0.50 15.75 -6.16
C SER A 626 -0.71 14.94 -5.67
N GLY A 627 -1.72 14.77 -6.54
CA GLY A 627 -3.00 14.09 -6.30
C GLY A 627 -3.86 14.73 -5.21
N LEU A 628 -3.51 15.93 -4.78
CA LEU A 628 -4.27 16.73 -3.82
C LEU A 628 -5.51 17.31 -4.48
N GLN A 629 -6.67 17.14 -3.87
CA GLN A 629 -7.92 17.75 -4.35
C GLN A 629 -8.15 19.09 -3.65
N PRO A 630 -8.77 20.10 -4.30
CA PRO A 630 -9.07 21.36 -3.63
C PRO A 630 -9.97 21.14 -2.42
N GLY A 631 -9.66 21.82 -1.32
CA GLY A 631 -10.25 21.57 0.01
C GLY A 631 -9.39 20.64 0.89
N GLN A 632 -8.45 19.89 0.30
CA GLN A 632 -7.41 19.19 1.07
C GLN A 632 -6.22 20.11 1.35
N HIS A 633 -5.58 19.89 2.50
CA HIS A 633 -4.34 20.54 2.89
C HIS A 633 -3.27 19.50 3.24
N VAL A 634 -2.02 19.95 3.40
CA VAL A 634 -0.90 19.12 3.84
C VAL A 634 -0.24 19.73 5.06
N LYS A 635 0.42 18.90 5.87
CA LYS A 635 1.26 19.38 6.96
C LYS A 635 2.70 19.46 6.48
N LEU A 636 3.29 20.66 6.51
CA LEU A 636 4.72 20.83 6.34
C LEU A 636 5.41 20.64 7.69
N LEU A 637 6.47 19.83 7.70
CA LEU A 637 7.32 19.61 8.86
C LEU A 637 8.63 20.36 8.62
N CYS A 638 8.84 21.42 9.40
CA CYS A 638 10.07 22.20 9.40
C CYS A 638 10.79 22.04 10.74
N GLN A 639 12.12 22.14 10.74
CA GLN A 639 12.90 22.09 11.99
C GLN A 639 12.40 23.14 12.99
N ASN A 640 12.29 22.74 14.25
CA ASN A 640 11.80 23.60 15.31
C ASN A 640 12.89 24.57 15.77
N SER A 641 12.78 25.84 15.36
CA SER A 641 13.67 26.91 15.83
C SER A 641 13.44 27.30 17.29
N SER A 642 12.32 26.89 17.89
CA SER A 642 11.98 27.15 19.30
C SER A 642 12.30 25.98 20.24
N GLN A 643 13.06 24.98 19.78
CA GLN A 643 13.44 23.84 20.60
C GLN A 643 14.26 24.29 21.82
N GLY A 644 13.89 23.81 23.01
CA GLY A 644 14.51 24.22 24.27
C GLY A 644 14.09 25.59 24.80
N MET A 645 13.24 26.35 24.09
CA MET A 645 12.67 27.60 24.59
C MET A 645 11.41 27.32 25.40
N ALA A 646 11.42 27.58 26.70
CA ALA A 646 10.28 27.32 27.60
C ALA A 646 9.03 28.15 27.26
N ASN A 647 9.22 29.37 26.75
CA ASN A 647 8.14 30.30 26.40
C ASN A 647 8.31 30.81 24.95
N TRP A 648 7.19 31.14 24.32
CA TRP A 648 7.12 31.79 23.01
C TRP A 648 5.92 32.74 22.95
N ASN A 649 6.12 33.99 22.52
CA ASN A 649 5.12 35.07 22.55
C ASN A 649 4.50 35.27 23.94
N GLY A 650 5.28 35.13 25.02
CA GLY A 650 4.78 35.27 26.40
C GLY A 650 3.92 34.10 26.92
N HIS A 651 3.79 33.02 26.15
CA HIS A 651 3.04 31.82 26.53
C HIS A 651 3.95 30.59 26.62
N ALA A 652 3.54 29.58 27.40
CA ALA A 652 4.26 28.32 27.51
C ALA A 652 4.39 27.63 26.13
N ASN A 653 5.60 27.20 25.79
CA ASN A 653 5.88 26.52 24.53
C ASN A 653 5.57 25.02 24.64
N LEU A 654 4.37 24.62 24.20
CA LEU A 654 3.94 23.23 24.18
C LEU A 654 4.73 22.32 23.21
N GLU A 655 5.59 22.90 22.36
CA GLU A 655 6.41 22.17 21.39
C GLU A 655 7.91 22.30 21.72
N VAL A 656 8.27 22.55 22.98
CA VAL A 656 9.67 22.78 23.42
C VAL A 656 10.60 21.59 23.14
N ASP A 657 10.11 20.36 23.29
CA ASP A 657 10.91 19.14 23.12
C ASP A 657 10.83 18.55 21.70
N ARG A 658 10.11 19.20 20.78
CA ARG A 658 9.90 18.68 19.43
C ARG A 658 11.02 19.08 18.48
N ASP A 659 11.56 18.14 17.71
CA ASP A 659 12.53 18.43 16.66
C ASP A 659 11.93 19.16 15.44
N TYR A 660 10.64 18.94 15.19
CA TYR A 660 9.93 19.49 14.04
C TYR A 660 8.61 20.16 14.44
N LEU A 661 8.34 21.32 13.82
CA LEU A 661 7.05 21.99 13.85
C LEU A 661 6.20 21.48 12.69
N SER A 662 4.96 21.09 12.98
CA SER A 662 4.00 20.64 11.99
C SER A 662 2.91 21.69 11.82
N ARG A 663 2.72 22.21 10.60
CA ARG A 663 1.69 23.22 10.30
C ARG A 663 0.97 22.90 9.00
N SER A 664 -0.33 23.13 8.98
CA SER A 664 -1.18 22.93 7.81
C SER A 664 -0.99 24.05 6.79
N TYR A 665 -0.83 23.69 5.53
CA TYR A 665 -0.77 24.59 4.39
C TYR A 665 -1.57 24.01 3.23
N THR A 666 -2.30 24.87 2.54
CA THR A 666 -3.13 24.47 1.39
C THR A 666 -2.36 24.71 0.09
N PRO A 667 -2.11 23.65 -0.70
CA PRO A 667 -1.55 23.76 -2.04
C PRO A 667 -2.42 24.62 -2.95
N ILE A 668 -1.80 25.50 -3.73
CA ILE A 668 -2.51 26.40 -4.65
C ILE A 668 -2.42 25.97 -6.12
N ASN A 669 -1.60 24.99 -6.49
CA ASN A 669 -1.45 24.53 -7.87
C ASN A 669 -2.21 23.21 -8.12
N SER A 670 -2.31 22.83 -9.40
CA SER A 670 -3.14 21.70 -9.82
C SER A 670 -2.69 20.38 -9.22
N SER A 671 -3.67 19.51 -8.94
CA SER A 671 -3.47 18.13 -8.48
C SER A 671 -2.58 17.30 -9.42
N LYS A 672 -2.50 17.70 -10.70
CA LYS A 672 -1.81 17.00 -11.78
C LYS A 672 -0.34 17.37 -11.92
N GLU A 673 0.10 18.46 -11.31
CA GLU A 673 1.46 18.96 -11.48
C GLU A 673 2.49 18.16 -10.66
N PRO A 674 3.73 18.02 -11.17
CA PRO A 674 4.85 17.38 -10.46
C PRO A 674 5.54 18.33 -9.45
N THR A 675 4.82 19.37 -9.02
CA THR A 675 5.24 20.41 -8.09
C THR A 675 4.12 20.67 -7.10
N VAL A 676 4.46 21.27 -5.96
CA VAL A 676 3.48 21.77 -4.99
C VAL A 676 3.85 23.19 -4.61
N ASP A 677 2.89 24.08 -4.75
CA ASP A 677 3.06 25.51 -4.50
C ASP A 677 2.25 25.93 -3.28
N PHE A 678 2.85 26.78 -2.43
CA PHE A 678 2.20 27.34 -1.25
C PHE A 678 2.31 28.84 -1.22
N ILE A 679 1.27 29.51 -0.72
CA ILE A 679 1.35 30.90 -0.26
C ILE A 679 1.41 30.88 1.26
N VAL A 680 2.51 31.38 1.80
CA VAL A 680 2.78 31.40 3.23
C VAL A 680 2.77 32.85 3.70
N LYS A 681 1.92 33.16 4.68
CA LYS A 681 1.98 34.44 5.38
C LYS A 681 3.15 34.43 6.36
N PHE A 682 4.05 35.39 6.19
CA PHE A 682 5.17 35.65 7.08
C PHE A 682 4.71 36.51 8.26
N TYR A 683 5.00 36.03 9.47
CA TYR A 683 4.74 36.73 10.71
C TYR A 683 6.09 37.19 11.31
N PRO A 684 6.50 38.46 11.10
CA PRO A 684 7.77 38.98 11.59
C PRO A 684 7.80 39.11 13.11
N GLU A 685 9.01 39.17 13.67
CA GLU A 685 9.24 39.65 15.03
C GLU A 685 8.90 41.14 15.09
N LYS A 686 8.05 41.53 16.04
CA LYS A 686 7.62 42.92 16.19
C LYS A 686 7.78 43.49 17.59
N GLY A 687 8.36 42.73 18.53
CA GLY A 687 8.83 43.21 19.84
C GLY A 687 7.74 43.72 20.81
N SER A 688 7.01 44.77 20.46
CA SER A 688 5.99 45.45 21.29
C SER A 688 4.54 45.06 20.98
N GLU A 689 4.31 44.22 19.97
CA GLU A 689 2.96 43.69 19.65
C GLU A 689 2.61 42.46 20.51
N ALA A 690 1.33 42.04 20.46
CA ALA A 690 0.82 40.85 21.16
C ALA A 690 1.54 39.54 20.82
N PHE A 691 2.28 39.49 19.70
CA PHE A 691 3.08 38.34 19.26
C PHE A 691 4.52 38.79 18.95
N PRO A 692 5.33 39.10 19.98
CA PRO A 692 6.61 39.78 19.84
C PRO A 692 7.67 38.96 19.09
N ASP A 693 7.67 37.64 19.26
CA ASP A 693 8.63 36.69 18.67
C ASP A 693 8.20 36.23 17.26
N GLY A 694 7.02 36.65 16.79
CA GLY A 694 6.50 36.31 15.47
C GLY A 694 6.09 34.84 15.32
N GLY A 695 6.07 34.38 14.07
CA GLY A 695 5.61 33.02 13.71
C GLY A 695 6.75 32.04 13.49
N ARG A 696 6.80 30.99 14.32
CA ARG A 696 7.86 29.95 14.32
C ARG A 696 8.07 29.29 12.95
N ALA A 697 7.02 28.65 12.42
CA ALA A 697 7.11 27.92 11.14
C ALA A 697 7.21 28.86 9.94
N SER A 698 6.48 29.98 9.94
CA SER A 698 6.54 30.97 8.85
C SER A 698 7.93 31.59 8.72
N ARG A 699 8.61 31.88 9.84
CA ARG A 699 9.98 32.39 9.83
C ARG A 699 10.93 31.36 9.22
N LYS A 700 10.82 30.10 9.64
CA LYS A 700 11.66 29.02 9.11
C LYS A 700 11.50 28.90 7.60
N LEU A 701 10.26 28.85 7.11
CA LEU A 701 9.93 28.66 5.70
C LEU A 701 10.24 29.89 4.83
N CYS A 702 9.95 31.10 5.32
CA CYS A 702 10.09 32.32 4.53
C CYS A 702 11.48 32.93 4.60
N MET A 703 12.25 32.72 5.67
CA MET A 703 13.51 33.44 5.89
C MET A 703 14.73 32.52 5.98
N GLU A 704 14.62 31.36 6.62
CA GLU A 704 15.79 30.56 7.00
C GLU A 704 16.13 29.42 6.03
N ILE A 705 15.13 28.75 5.44
CA ILE A 705 15.40 27.69 4.46
C ILE A 705 15.98 28.27 3.17
N LYS A 706 17.02 27.61 2.65
CA LYS A 706 17.65 27.98 1.37
C LYS A 706 17.00 27.22 0.22
N GLU A 707 16.99 27.80 -0.97
CA GLU A 707 16.61 27.07 -2.19
C GLU A 707 17.52 25.84 -2.36
N GLY A 708 16.94 24.73 -2.81
CA GLY A 708 17.56 23.40 -2.82
C GLY A 708 17.41 22.61 -1.51
N SER A 709 16.99 23.23 -0.41
CA SER A 709 16.80 22.54 0.87
C SER A 709 15.61 21.59 0.85
N GLU A 710 15.73 20.49 1.59
CA GLU A 710 14.65 19.53 1.77
C GLU A 710 13.68 20.00 2.87
N VAL A 711 12.37 19.97 2.57
CA VAL A 711 11.28 20.14 3.54
C VAL A 711 10.39 18.91 3.50
N TRP A 712 9.88 18.47 4.64
CA TRP A 712 9.03 17.29 4.71
C TRP A 712 7.55 17.70 4.64
N LEU A 713 6.75 16.90 3.95
CA LEU A 713 5.32 17.08 3.78
C LEU A 713 4.58 15.81 4.21
N SER A 714 3.38 15.92 4.76
CA SER A 714 2.46 14.78 4.98
C SER A 714 1.03 15.17 4.65
N GLY A 715 0.23 14.24 4.14
CA GLY A 715 -1.18 14.48 3.78
C GLY A 715 -1.71 13.45 2.78
N PRO A 716 -2.88 13.63 2.17
CA PRO A 716 -3.79 14.75 2.35
C PRO A 716 -4.46 14.74 3.73
N HIS A 717 -4.84 15.93 4.18
CA HIS A 717 -5.75 16.16 5.29
C HIS A 717 -6.94 17.01 4.82
N GLY A 718 -8.04 16.99 5.55
CA GLY A 718 -9.27 17.69 5.19
C GLY A 718 -10.31 16.74 4.55
N SER A 719 -11.51 16.70 5.16
CA SER A 719 -12.63 15.86 4.73
C SER A 719 -13.55 16.53 3.71
N LYS A 720 -13.44 17.85 3.55
CA LYS A 720 -14.27 18.67 2.68
C LYS A 720 -13.53 18.93 1.38
N VAL A 721 -14.07 18.43 0.27
CA VAL A 721 -13.31 18.34 -0.98
C VAL A 721 -14.15 18.71 -2.19
N TYR A 722 -13.59 19.49 -3.11
CA TYR A 722 -14.19 19.76 -4.40
C TYR A 722 -13.84 18.63 -5.39
N ARG A 723 -14.86 17.94 -5.90
CA ARG A 723 -14.75 16.81 -6.83
C ARG A 723 -14.84 17.20 -8.30
N GLY A 724 -14.95 18.51 -8.59
CA GLY A 724 -15.07 19.04 -9.94
C GLY A 724 -16.51 19.23 -10.41
N ASN A 725 -16.68 20.04 -11.47
CA ASN A 725 -17.97 20.36 -12.10
C ASN A 725 -19.03 20.80 -11.07
N GLY A 726 -18.66 21.71 -10.16
CA GLY A 726 -19.56 22.26 -9.16
C GLY A 726 -19.88 21.33 -7.98
N ASN A 727 -19.30 20.11 -7.92
CA ASN A 727 -19.62 19.15 -6.86
C ASN A 727 -18.65 19.26 -5.67
N PHE A 728 -19.19 19.58 -4.51
CA PHE A 728 -18.49 19.58 -3.22
C PHE A 728 -18.90 18.36 -2.41
N MET A 729 -17.93 17.63 -1.87
CA MET A 729 -18.16 16.59 -0.87
C MET A 729 -17.92 17.19 0.51
N VAL A 730 -18.96 17.25 1.33
CA VAL A 730 -18.93 17.81 2.68
C VAL A 730 -19.59 16.81 3.62
N ASP A 731 -18.82 16.27 4.57
CA ASP A 731 -19.30 15.32 5.59
C ASP A 731 -20.10 14.15 4.98
N GLY A 732 -19.59 13.61 3.86
CA GLY A 732 -20.18 12.49 3.12
C GLY A 732 -21.36 12.84 2.20
N LYS A 733 -21.82 14.09 2.18
CA LYS A 733 -22.89 14.59 1.31
C LYS A 733 -22.32 15.35 0.11
N VAL A 734 -23.01 15.25 -1.03
CA VAL A 734 -22.65 16.03 -2.23
C VAL A 734 -23.51 17.29 -2.28
N VAL A 735 -22.85 18.45 -2.32
CA VAL A 735 -23.46 19.77 -2.53
C VAL A 735 -23.05 20.23 -3.93
N LYS A 736 -24.03 20.51 -4.80
CA LYS A 736 -23.78 20.97 -6.17
C LYS A 736 -24.02 22.47 -6.26
N ALA A 737 -23.08 23.20 -6.85
CA ALA A 737 -23.17 24.65 -7.02
C ALA A 737 -22.60 25.09 -8.37
N SER A 738 -23.25 26.08 -9.00
CA SER A 738 -22.78 26.73 -10.23
C SER A 738 -22.10 28.08 -9.97
N ARG A 739 -22.30 28.64 -8.77
CA ARG A 739 -21.73 29.91 -8.30
C ARG A 739 -21.06 29.72 -6.95
N CYS A 740 -19.89 30.33 -6.75
CA CYS A 740 -19.14 30.23 -5.49
C CYS A 740 -18.79 31.62 -4.96
N CYS A 741 -19.10 31.85 -3.69
CA CYS A 741 -18.68 33.03 -2.95
C CYS A 741 -17.66 32.62 -1.89
N ALA A 742 -16.67 33.45 -1.59
CA ALA A 742 -15.60 33.12 -0.67
C ALA A 742 -15.33 34.25 0.31
N LEU A 743 -15.36 33.98 1.62
CA LEU A 743 -14.86 34.88 2.66
C LEU A 743 -13.53 34.33 3.20
N ALA A 744 -12.44 35.04 2.93
CA ALA A 744 -11.10 34.63 3.29
C ALA A 744 -10.45 35.63 4.25
N GLY A 745 -9.97 35.20 5.41
CA GLY A 745 -9.21 36.01 6.36
C GLY A 745 -7.71 35.70 6.29
N GLY A 746 -6.88 36.70 5.92
CA GLY A 746 -5.42 36.56 5.88
C GLY A 746 -4.95 35.41 4.98
N SER A 747 -4.23 34.44 5.55
CA SER A 747 -3.76 33.24 4.83
C SER A 747 -4.87 32.26 4.43
N GLY A 748 -6.10 32.45 4.94
CA GLY A 748 -7.29 31.69 4.54
C GLY A 748 -7.68 31.86 3.07
N ILE A 749 -6.99 32.74 2.34
CA ILE A 749 -7.14 32.86 0.88
C ILE A 749 -6.64 31.62 0.12
N THR A 750 -5.79 30.79 0.73
CA THR A 750 -5.14 29.67 0.03
C THR A 750 -6.08 28.55 -0.42
N PRO A 751 -7.04 28.04 0.39
CA PRO A 751 -8.10 27.17 -0.10
C PRO A 751 -8.93 27.77 -1.23
N VAL A 752 -9.20 29.08 -1.17
CA VAL A 752 -9.99 29.79 -2.19
C VAL A 752 -9.25 29.82 -3.52
N LEU A 753 -7.95 30.12 -3.52
CA LEU A 753 -7.12 30.10 -4.72
C LEU A 753 -7.00 28.69 -5.32
N SER A 754 -6.86 27.67 -4.47
CA SER A 754 -6.81 26.27 -4.89
C SER A 754 -8.09 25.86 -5.63
N LEU A 755 -9.25 26.22 -5.07
CA LEU A 755 -10.56 25.99 -5.68
C LEU A 755 -10.73 26.78 -6.99
N LEU A 756 -10.46 28.08 -6.97
CA LEU A 756 -10.57 28.95 -8.14
C LEU A 756 -9.75 28.41 -9.33
N ARG A 757 -8.49 28.05 -9.10
CA ARG A 757 -7.59 27.54 -10.15
C ARG A 757 -8.08 26.20 -10.72
N GLN A 758 -8.60 25.31 -9.88
CA GLN A 758 -9.21 24.07 -10.36
C GLN A 758 -10.44 24.35 -11.23
N CYS A 759 -11.34 25.25 -10.80
CA CYS A 759 -12.51 25.63 -11.59
C CYS A 759 -12.15 26.24 -12.95
N ARG A 760 -11.06 27.02 -13.02
CA ARG A 760 -10.55 27.56 -14.29
C ARG A 760 -10.08 26.49 -15.25
N GLU A 761 -9.33 25.52 -14.74
CA GLU A 761 -8.84 24.39 -15.54
C GLU A 761 -9.99 23.53 -16.09
N GLU A 762 -11.07 23.38 -15.32
CA GLU A 762 -12.30 22.73 -15.75
C GLU A 762 -13.01 23.51 -16.86
N CYS A 763 -13.15 24.83 -16.71
CA CYS A 763 -13.73 25.68 -17.75
C CYS A 763 -12.93 25.60 -19.06
N ARG A 764 -11.59 25.67 -19.00
CA ARG A 764 -10.72 25.48 -20.18
C ARG A 764 -10.93 24.14 -20.86
N SER A 765 -10.99 23.08 -20.07
CA SER A 765 -11.22 21.72 -20.58
C SER A 765 -12.60 21.59 -21.23
N SER A 766 -13.62 22.26 -20.68
CA SER A 766 -14.97 22.35 -21.24
C SER A 766 -15.00 23.12 -22.56
N PHE A 767 -14.28 24.24 -22.68
CA PHE A 767 -14.19 25.00 -23.94
C PHE A 767 -13.58 24.16 -25.06
N ALA A 768 -12.61 23.30 -24.75
CA ALA A 768 -12.01 22.38 -25.72
C ALA A 768 -12.95 21.21 -26.12
N LYS A 769 -13.97 20.88 -25.31
CA LYS A 769 -14.91 19.78 -25.52
C LYS A 769 -16.34 20.16 -25.08
N PRO A 770 -17.10 20.88 -25.93
CA PRO A 770 -18.39 21.48 -25.57
C PRO A 770 -19.47 20.46 -25.16
N ASP A 771 -19.43 19.25 -25.71
CA ASP A 771 -20.51 18.25 -25.54
C ASP A 771 -20.53 17.54 -24.16
N VAL A 772 -19.55 17.78 -23.28
CA VAL A 772 -19.31 16.94 -22.09
C VAL A 772 -19.44 17.68 -20.73
N HIS A 773 -19.47 19.02 -20.71
CA HIS A 773 -19.26 19.79 -19.46
C HIS A 773 -20.22 20.98 -19.27
N ALA A 774 -21.54 20.73 -19.25
CA ALA A 774 -22.57 21.76 -19.00
C ALA A 774 -22.61 22.31 -17.55
N ASP A 775 -21.92 21.66 -16.61
CA ASP A 775 -22.04 21.87 -15.16
C ASP A 775 -20.79 22.51 -14.51
N VAL A 776 -20.00 23.29 -15.25
CA VAL A 776 -18.83 23.99 -14.69
C VAL A 776 -19.21 25.23 -13.88
N MET A 777 -18.32 25.66 -12.98
CA MET A 777 -18.50 26.87 -12.18
C MET A 777 -18.48 28.12 -13.08
N LYS A 778 -19.51 28.97 -12.97
CA LYS A 778 -19.72 30.12 -13.86
C LYS A 778 -19.23 31.43 -13.26
N GLU A 779 -19.43 31.59 -11.96
CA GLU A 779 -19.18 32.85 -11.24
C GLU A 779 -18.47 32.56 -9.91
N PHE A 780 -17.52 33.43 -9.58
CA PHE A 780 -16.73 33.38 -8.38
C PHE A 780 -16.64 34.79 -7.76
N ALA A 781 -17.02 34.94 -6.49
CA ALA A 781 -16.94 36.22 -5.79
C ALA A 781 -16.10 36.07 -4.52
N VAL A 782 -15.06 36.88 -4.35
CA VAL A 782 -14.12 36.75 -3.22
C VAL A 782 -14.15 38.03 -2.39
N VAL A 783 -14.36 37.91 -1.09
CA VAL A 783 -13.99 38.94 -0.11
C VAL A 783 -12.75 38.46 0.63
N HIS A 784 -11.63 39.13 0.42
CA HIS A 784 -10.39 38.88 1.14
C HIS A 784 -10.27 39.94 2.25
N ALA A 785 -10.19 39.52 3.50
CA ALA A 785 -10.02 40.38 4.66
C ALA A 785 -8.59 40.28 5.21
N MET A 786 -7.97 41.42 5.49
CA MET A 786 -6.58 41.54 5.93
C MET A 786 -6.40 42.68 6.93
N ARG A 787 -5.20 42.81 7.52
CA ARG A 787 -4.93 43.90 8.46
C ARG A 787 -4.64 45.22 7.75
N GLU A 788 -3.73 45.14 6.80
CA GLU A 788 -3.22 46.28 6.02
C GLU A 788 -3.40 45.99 4.53
N MET A 789 -3.74 47.01 3.75
CA MET A 789 -4.12 46.84 2.34
C MET A 789 -2.93 46.44 1.44
N ASP A 790 -1.69 46.61 1.90
CA ASP A 790 -0.46 46.19 1.24
C ASP A 790 -0.22 44.66 1.34
N GLU A 791 -0.90 43.96 2.25
CA GLU A 791 -0.87 42.51 2.37
C GLU A 791 -1.62 41.81 1.22
N ARG A 792 -2.45 42.55 0.47
CA ARG A 792 -3.32 42.00 -0.59
C ARG A 792 -2.52 41.32 -1.70
N LEU A 793 -3.13 40.32 -2.32
CA LEU A 793 -2.64 39.75 -3.57
C LEU A 793 -2.98 40.69 -4.74
N GLN A 794 -2.10 40.71 -5.75
CA GLN A 794 -2.34 41.46 -6.99
C GLN A 794 -3.42 40.78 -7.84
N ALA A 795 -4.02 41.54 -8.76
CA ALA A 795 -5.14 41.10 -9.61
C ALA A 795 -4.85 39.78 -10.35
N ASP A 796 -3.63 39.65 -10.89
CA ASP A 796 -3.19 38.48 -11.67
C ASP A 796 -3.29 37.15 -10.93
N TRP A 797 -3.30 37.17 -9.59
CA TRP A 797 -3.51 35.95 -8.79
C TRP A 797 -4.95 35.42 -8.88
N TYR A 798 -5.89 36.33 -9.11
CA TYR A 798 -7.32 36.06 -9.24
C TYR A 798 -7.80 36.07 -10.68
N ASN A 799 -7.18 36.86 -11.56
CA ASN A 799 -7.58 37.11 -12.94
C ASN A 799 -6.34 37.37 -13.83
N PRO A 800 -5.50 36.36 -14.13
CA PRO A 800 -4.42 36.52 -15.09
C PRO A 800 -4.98 36.91 -16.46
N GLU A 801 -4.34 37.90 -17.09
CA GLU A 801 -4.74 38.47 -18.39
C GLU A 801 -4.88 37.40 -19.49
N THR A 802 -4.09 36.32 -19.40
CA THR A 802 -4.08 35.20 -20.34
C THR A 802 -5.36 34.37 -20.34
N GLU A 803 -6.29 34.60 -19.41
CA GLU A 803 -7.48 33.75 -19.18
C GLU A 803 -8.81 34.50 -19.31
N ILE A 804 -8.80 35.75 -19.78
CA ILE A 804 -10.00 36.56 -19.96
C ILE A 804 -10.93 35.89 -21.00
N GLY A 805 -12.15 35.53 -20.58
CA GLY A 805 -13.17 34.91 -21.44
C GLY A 805 -13.16 33.37 -21.49
N LEU A 806 -12.16 32.71 -20.90
CA LEU A 806 -12.02 31.24 -20.86
C LEU A 806 -12.17 30.64 -19.44
N ALA A 807 -12.41 31.50 -18.44
CA ALA A 807 -12.47 31.19 -17.02
C ALA A 807 -13.80 31.68 -16.39
N PRO A 808 -14.21 31.18 -15.21
CA PRO A 808 -15.31 31.76 -14.45
C PRO A 808 -15.08 33.26 -14.21
N ARG A 809 -16.16 34.05 -14.25
CA ARG A 809 -16.08 35.47 -13.90
C ARG A 809 -15.73 35.59 -12.42
N CYS A 810 -14.58 36.19 -12.10
CA CYS A 810 -14.10 36.35 -10.73
C CYS A 810 -14.12 37.83 -10.32
N SER A 811 -14.92 38.19 -9.33
CA SER A 811 -14.90 39.50 -8.66
C SER A 811 -14.17 39.39 -7.32
N VAL A 812 -13.41 40.43 -6.96
CA VAL A 812 -12.63 40.45 -5.71
C VAL A 812 -12.90 41.72 -4.95
N HIS A 813 -13.14 41.62 -3.65
CA HIS A 813 -13.27 42.75 -2.74
C HIS A 813 -12.24 42.59 -1.61
N ASN A 814 -11.26 43.48 -1.58
CA ASN A 814 -10.24 43.52 -0.52
C ASN A 814 -10.71 44.41 0.64
N LEU A 815 -10.68 43.88 1.85
CA LEU A 815 -11.10 44.56 3.08
C LEU A 815 -9.92 44.65 4.04
N ALA A 816 -9.52 45.86 4.46
CA ALA A 816 -8.43 46.05 5.43
C ALA A 816 -8.91 46.73 6.71
N SER A 817 -8.47 46.23 7.87
CA SER A 817 -8.91 46.76 9.18
C SER A 817 -8.23 48.06 9.60
N ALA A 818 -7.00 48.34 9.15
CA ALA A 818 -6.24 49.54 9.54
C ALA A 818 -6.40 50.66 8.49
N GLU A 819 -6.66 51.89 8.94
CA GLU A 819 -6.54 53.09 8.11
C GLU A 819 -5.05 53.37 7.86
N SER A 820 -4.67 53.62 6.60
CA SER A 820 -3.41 54.33 6.35
C SER A 820 -3.61 55.77 6.82
N GLU A 821 -2.79 56.24 7.76
CA GLU A 821 -2.78 57.64 8.28
C GLU A 821 -2.67 58.71 7.17
N SER A 822 -2.44 58.32 5.91
CA SER A 822 -2.28 59.22 4.77
C SER A 822 -3.56 59.57 4.00
N GLN A 823 -4.71 58.97 4.28
CA GLN A 823 -5.95 59.28 3.53
C GLN A 823 -7.16 59.42 4.46
N GLY A 824 -7.78 60.60 4.46
CA GLY A 824 -8.98 60.92 5.24
C GLY A 824 -10.20 60.03 4.91
N PRO A 825 -11.36 60.25 5.56
CA PRO A 825 -12.46 59.29 5.57
C PRO A 825 -13.07 59.16 4.17
N LEU A 826 -12.78 58.06 3.45
CA LEU A 826 -13.26 57.88 2.08
C LEU A 826 -13.83 56.49 1.79
N LYS A 827 -15.12 56.55 1.45
CA LYS A 827 -15.96 55.71 0.57
C LYS A 827 -15.19 54.73 -0.33
N ARG A 828 -15.82 53.55 -0.55
CA ARG A 828 -15.54 52.57 -1.62
C ARG A 828 -14.82 53.21 -2.80
N GLN A 829 -13.55 52.90 -2.97
CA GLN A 829 -12.82 53.26 -4.18
C GLN A 829 -12.75 52.02 -5.07
N THR A 830 -13.39 52.11 -6.23
CA THR A 830 -13.29 51.10 -7.29
C THR A 830 -12.16 51.50 -8.23
N SER A 831 -11.12 50.67 -8.38
CA SER A 831 -10.16 50.88 -9.47
C SER A 831 -10.83 50.49 -10.78
N HIS A 832 -10.78 51.38 -11.77
CA HIS A 832 -11.33 51.12 -13.11
C HIS A 832 -10.58 50.01 -13.88
N ARG A 833 -9.41 49.56 -13.39
CA ARG A 833 -8.75 48.34 -13.86
C ARG A 833 -9.19 47.16 -12.97
N GLU A 834 -9.85 46.19 -13.60
CA GLU A 834 -9.85 44.75 -13.21
C GLU A 834 -10.80 44.25 -12.10
N GLY A 835 -12.02 44.79 -11.93
CA GLY A 835 -13.06 44.10 -11.14
C GLY A 835 -12.71 43.85 -9.67
N MET A 836 -11.72 44.59 -9.15
CA MET A 836 -11.32 44.58 -7.74
C MET A 836 -11.85 45.81 -7.02
N ALA A 837 -12.59 45.60 -5.95
CA ALA A 837 -13.01 46.64 -5.02
C ALA A 837 -12.13 46.62 -3.77
N TYR A 838 -12.04 47.75 -3.08
CA TYR A 838 -11.44 47.78 -1.76
C TYR A 838 -12.18 48.71 -0.80
N THR A 839 -12.24 48.28 0.45
CA THR A 839 -12.90 48.99 1.55
C THR A 839 -12.03 48.90 2.80
N TYR A 840 -12.03 49.96 3.60
CA TYR A 840 -11.43 49.95 4.93
C TYR A 840 -12.51 49.72 5.98
N GLY A 841 -12.21 48.89 6.98
CA GLY A 841 -13.12 48.53 8.06
C GLY A 841 -13.19 47.03 8.34
N ARG A 842 -14.11 46.65 9.22
CA ARG A 842 -14.43 45.25 9.52
C ARG A 842 -15.46 44.71 8.52
N LEU A 843 -15.60 43.39 8.48
CA LEU A 843 -16.61 42.74 7.64
C LEU A 843 -18.00 43.15 8.13
N SER A 844 -18.82 43.64 7.21
CA SER A 844 -20.18 44.07 7.50
C SER A 844 -21.17 43.48 6.51
N LYS A 845 -22.46 43.60 6.84
CA LYS A 845 -23.56 43.16 5.99
C LYS A 845 -23.54 43.85 4.63
N GLU A 846 -23.23 45.15 4.62
CA GLU A 846 -23.16 45.97 3.41
C GLU A 846 -22.04 45.48 2.48
N VAL A 847 -20.88 45.11 3.03
CA VAL A 847 -19.77 44.56 2.25
C VAL A 847 -20.18 43.25 1.59
N ILE A 848 -20.88 42.36 2.29
CA ILE A 848 -21.35 41.10 1.71
C ILE A 848 -22.40 41.36 0.63
N LEU A 849 -23.39 42.22 0.89
CA LEU A 849 -24.44 42.55 -0.09
C LEU A 849 -23.90 43.23 -1.36
N ASP A 850 -22.83 44.02 -1.23
CA ASP A 850 -22.18 44.68 -2.38
C ASP A 850 -21.26 43.72 -3.16
N SER A 851 -20.76 42.67 -2.52
CA SER A 851 -19.77 41.76 -3.12
C SER A 851 -20.36 40.45 -3.64
N PHE A 852 -21.40 39.93 -2.98
CA PHE A 852 -21.96 38.62 -3.24
C PHE A 852 -23.32 38.72 -3.93
N PRO A 853 -23.63 37.82 -4.88
CA PRO A 853 -24.99 37.66 -5.37
C PRO A 853 -25.93 37.20 -4.25
N PRO A 854 -27.24 37.48 -4.36
CA PRO A 854 -28.21 37.10 -3.34
C PRO A 854 -28.24 35.56 -3.15
N PRO A 855 -28.63 35.08 -1.96
CA PRO A 855 -28.70 33.65 -1.67
C PRO A 855 -29.54 32.89 -2.70
N ALA A 856 -29.04 31.72 -3.10
CA ALA A 856 -29.69 30.85 -4.08
C ALA A 856 -29.24 29.40 -3.86
N ASP A 857 -30.04 28.45 -4.35
CA ASP A 857 -29.78 27.02 -4.15
C ASP A 857 -28.55 26.50 -4.89
N ASP A 858 -28.19 27.13 -6.01
CA ASP A 858 -27.01 26.81 -6.82
C ASP A 858 -25.74 27.58 -6.41
N LEU A 859 -25.81 28.32 -5.31
CA LEU A 859 -24.71 29.12 -4.77
C LEU A 859 -24.14 28.45 -3.51
N VAL A 860 -22.82 28.42 -3.43
CA VAL A 860 -22.09 27.97 -2.22
C VAL A 860 -21.22 29.10 -1.68
N VAL A 861 -21.14 29.21 -0.35
CA VAL A 861 -20.23 30.14 0.33
C VAL A 861 -19.13 29.36 1.04
N VAL A 862 -17.87 29.59 0.67
CA VAL A 862 -16.70 28.97 1.29
C VAL A 862 -16.01 29.94 2.25
N LEU A 863 -15.65 29.46 3.44
CA LEU A 863 -15.08 30.29 4.52
C LEU A 863 -13.73 29.73 4.96
N CYS A 864 -12.73 30.58 5.11
CA CYS A 864 -11.46 30.20 5.74
C CYS A 864 -10.78 31.42 6.37
N GLY A 865 -10.33 31.32 7.62
CA GLY A 865 -9.63 32.40 8.31
C GLY A 865 -9.46 32.11 9.79
N PRO A 866 -8.99 33.09 10.59
CA PRO A 866 -8.90 32.96 12.04
C PRO A 866 -10.25 32.60 12.67
N LYS A 867 -10.24 31.90 13.82
CA LYS A 867 -11.46 31.46 14.51
C LYS A 867 -12.47 32.59 14.72
N GLY A 868 -12.05 33.72 15.28
CA GLY A 868 -12.92 34.89 15.47
C GLY A 868 -13.45 35.49 14.15
N PHE A 869 -12.70 35.40 13.04
CA PHE A 869 -13.21 35.85 11.73
C PHE A 869 -14.34 34.95 11.23
N VAL A 870 -14.20 33.63 11.37
CA VAL A 870 -15.21 32.67 10.90
C VAL A 870 -16.42 32.67 11.83
N ASP A 871 -16.19 32.45 13.12
CA ASP A 871 -17.24 32.17 14.10
C ASP A 871 -18.00 33.44 14.53
N GLU A 872 -17.30 34.57 14.69
CA GLU A 872 -17.91 35.80 15.23
C GLU A 872 -18.31 36.81 14.14
N ALA A 873 -17.64 36.80 12.97
CA ALA A 873 -17.94 37.75 11.90
C ALA A 873 -18.71 37.12 10.72
N CYS A 874 -18.17 36.04 10.12
CA CYS A 874 -18.75 35.48 8.90
C CYS A 874 -20.07 34.75 9.13
N LEU A 875 -20.09 33.77 10.04
CA LEU A 875 -21.26 32.89 10.23
C LEU A 875 -22.53 33.66 10.64
N PRO A 876 -22.49 34.61 11.61
CA PRO A 876 -23.67 35.38 12.00
C PRO A 876 -24.24 36.22 10.85
N LEU A 877 -23.37 36.89 10.08
CA LEU A 877 -23.79 37.72 8.94
C LEU A 877 -24.42 36.88 7.82
N LEU A 878 -23.85 35.71 7.51
CA LEU A 878 -24.38 34.82 6.48
C LEU A 878 -25.71 34.20 6.88
N GLN A 879 -25.88 33.88 8.17
CA GLN A 879 -27.14 33.40 8.72
C GLN A 879 -28.22 34.49 8.64
N GLU A 880 -27.89 35.72 9.03
CA GLU A 880 -28.80 36.87 8.91
C GLU A 880 -29.21 37.12 7.44
N LEU A 881 -28.24 36.99 6.52
CA LEU A 881 -28.45 37.15 5.08
C LEU A 881 -29.07 35.92 4.40
N LYS A 882 -29.34 34.83 5.13
CA LYS A 882 -29.99 33.60 4.66
C LYS A 882 -29.21 32.81 3.60
N TYR A 883 -27.87 32.81 3.65
CA TYR A 883 -27.07 31.86 2.88
C TYR A 883 -27.11 30.47 3.52
N THR A 884 -27.53 29.46 2.76
CA THR A 884 -27.80 28.10 3.27
C THR A 884 -26.65 27.12 3.04
N ASN A 885 -25.99 27.18 1.88
CA ASN A 885 -24.88 26.30 1.53
C ASN A 885 -23.54 26.90 1.96
N VAL A 886 -23.20 26.81 3.25
CA VAL A 886 -21.96 27.37 3.81
C VAL A 886 -20.96 26.26 4.14
N ILE A 887 -19.74 26.35 3.59
CA ILE A 887 -18.68 25.37 3.77
C ILE A 887 -17.47 26.02 4.45
N THR A 888 -17.13 25.57 5.65
CA THR A 888 -15.91 25.99 6.35
C THR A 888 -14.71 25.13 5.93
N MET A 889 -13.76 25.73 5.21
CA MET A 889 -12.54 25.07 4.73
C MET A 889 -11.46 25.23 5.82
N TRP A 890 -11.39 24.28 6.74
CA TRP A 890 -10.39 24.21 7.82
C TRP A 890 -9.34 23.14 7.55
#